data_AF-A0A954RMJ1-F1
#
_entry.id   AF-A0A954RMJ1-F1
#
_cell.length_a   1.000
_cell.length_b   1.000
_cell.length_c   1.000
_cell.angle_alpha   90.00
_cell.angle_beta   90.00
_cell.angle_gamma   90.00
#
_symmetry.space_group_name_H-M   'P 1'
#
loop_
_entity.id
_entity.type
_entity.pdbx_description
1 polymer ?
#
loop_
_entity_poly.entity_id
_entity_poly.type
_entity_poly.pdbx_seq_one_letter_code
_entity_poly.pdbx_strand_id
1 'polypeptide(L)'
;MSNLTLPQLLDLYRVMYMARQIDRIEQEITTRGEAFFQLSGSGHESTAVLAEWLTSDDWLHCHYRSRALLLARGIAPRQFFDSLLCNAQSSSLGRRMSAFFSDPDLKILSMVTPVGNNALQSVGVAEAIREQPRRPLVLCGIGDGTTQQGEFYEACGEAARRNLPVLFLVENNRWAISTPTSGKTFFEVGDQQVNRFMDIPVTRADGRDPLAARATLGPIVQRIRDTRGPAIVVLDVERLTSHTSADDQTVYRPSDDLQRSQQGDPLVVLETHLRAAGATDQQLGDVRRDVLLTVQEAERGSLGAAEPTADQGAKRNLPVEITHPSREFRGEGPAEVTMRQAIRDTLEERLANDSRVVVYGEDIEDPKGDVFGVTRGLSTRFPGRVINSPLSESTILGVSIGRALAGERPVAMIQFADFLPLAYNQIISELATMYWRTAGRWQSPVIVLAACGAYRPGLGPYHAQTAEATLAHIPGLDVFMPSTAADAAGMLNAAFKSERPTLMLYPKAMLNDESVATSRDLTKQLVPIGPARKLRGGRDLTLVGWGNTVGICERAAEALDRAGVAAEVIDLRSLSPWDERSVIASAEKTARLIVVHEDNHTGGFGSEVVATVAEKARVPVACRRIARPDTHIPCHFGNQLELLPTFERVLNVAAELLDLDIAWQQPQHVDDGIEVITAIGSGPSDDRVEIVQWLVSLGDVVTRGTPLASVEASKSVFDMTSMVDGTVLELTAENGASVLVGEPIARIERTAESTRKQAAIPREATPVITAKPKSGRLILPRSEDGIRQFDVGMSSITTVEGSRLVRNADLLSYGSPRVHDDRTGEDIVRRTGIESRNWVIADEDAISMAARACEQVLEKENLILDDLDLLVCSTTSPTSVTPSMACRVLNRLAAGKGEAMVQAFDINAACSGYLYALQAGYDFLQSRPQGRVLVVTTEVLSPLLDPDDFDTAILFGDAASATVLYGEADFERARARLHRPELSAKSDVGGVLSVPLLHDGFIQMQGRKVFSEAVRTMVSSLNRACQLRGMNVDQLDLIVPHQANQRILDAIQSRITPRVYSNIRNHGNTSSSSIPLCLSEIFPAAHRGDRFGLCAFGGGFTFGASIVEVN
;
A
#
# COMPACT_ATOMS: atom_id res chain seq x y z
N MET A 1 -50.96 9.91 34.78
CA MET A 1 -50.03 10.92 34.21
C MET A 1 -50.58 12.28 34.60
N SER A 2 -49.75 13.20 35.11
CA SER A 2 -50.23 14.55 35.44
C SER A 2 -50.57 15.31 34.15
N ASN A 3 -51.68 16.05 34.16
CA ASN A 3 -51.97 17.03 33.12
C ASN A 3 -50.84 18.06 33.09
N LEU A 4 -50.44 18.50 31.90
CA LEU A 4 -49.48 19.61 31.77
C LEU A 4 -50.07 20.85 32.44
N THR A 5 -49.23 21.56 33.19
CA THR A 5 -49.60 22.87 33.72
C THR A 5 -49.71 23.89 32.59
N LEU A 6 -50.49 24.95 32.79
CA LEU A 6 -50.62 26.02 31.80
C LEU A 6 -49.25 26.58 31.33
N PRO A 7 -48.25 26.84 32.20
CA PRO A 7 -46.91 27.23 31.76
C PRO A 7 -46.25 26.21 30.82
N GLN A 8 -46.33 24.91 31.14
CA GLN A 8 -45.75 23.87 30.28
C GLN A 8 -46.44 23.78 28.91
N LEU A 9 -47.77 23.97 28.86
CA LEU A 9 -48.51 24.04 27.60
C LEU A 9 -48.09 25.25 26.77
N LEU A 10 -47.86 26.41 27.41
CA LEU A 10 -47.39 27.62 26.75
C LEU A 10 -45.96 27.46 26.20
N ASP A 11 -45.09 26.74 26.92
CA ASP A 11 -43.73 26.44 26.44
C ASP A 11 -43.75 25.47 25.24
N LEU A 12 -44.58 24.42 25.27
CA LEU A 12 -44.78 23.55 24.12
C LEU A 12 -45.31 24.34 22.92
N TYR A 13 -46.31 25.20 23.13
CA TYR A 13 -46.86 26.06 22.10
C TYR A 13 -45.81 27.03 21.54
N ARG A 14 -44.94 27.61 22.38
CA ARG A 14 -43.84 28.48 21.95
C ARG A 14 -42.92 27.76 20.97
N VAL A 15 -42.51 26.53 21.27
CA VAL A 15 -41.61 25.74 20.39
C VAL A 15 -42.31 25.38 19.08
N MET A 16 -43.54 24.87 19.14
CA MET A 16 -44.30 24.50 17.94
C MET A 16 -44.59 25.71 17.04
N TYR A 17 -44.99 26.84 17.65
CA TYR A 17 -45.28 28.07 16.91
C TYR A 17 -44.00 28.65 16.29
N MET A 18 -42.86 28.57 16.99
CA MET A 18 -41.57 28.97 16.47
C MET A 18 -41.15 28.13 15.26
N ALA A 19 -41.34 26.81 15.31
CA ALA A 19 -41.09 25.94 14.16
C ALA A 19 -41.89 26.39 12.92
N ARG A 20 -43.20 26.68 13.09
CA ARG A 20 -44.07 27.18 12.02
C ARG A 20 -43.64 28.56 11.49
N GLN A 21 -43.23 29.48 12.36
CA GLN A 21 -42.80 30.81 11.92
C GLN A 21 -41.47 30.78 11.17
N ILE A 22 -40.51 29.95 11.61
CA ILE A 22 -39.27 29.75 10.84
C ILE A 22 -39.63 29.17 9.46
N ASP A 23 -40.45 28.13 9.40
CA ASP A 23 -40.87 27.51 8.13
C ASP A 23 -41.50 28.51 7.15
N ARG A 24 -42.38 29.38 7.65
CA ARG A 24 -43.01 30.45 6.85
C ARG A 24 -41.98 31.45 6.32
N ILE A 25 -41.08 31.93 7.18
CA ILE A 25 -40.07 32.92 6.79
C ILE A 25 -39.07 32.32 5.81
N GLU A 26 -38.66 31.05 5.97
CA GLU A 26 -37.84 30.37 4.98
C GLU A 26 -38.53 30.29 3.61
N GLN A 27 -39.83 29.98 3.57
CA GLN A 27 -40.61 30.00 2.33
C GLN A 27 -40.65 31.40 1.70
N GLU A 28 -40.79 32.45 2.52
CA GLU A 28 -40.73 33.84 2.07
C GLU A 28 -39.35 34.18 1.47
N ILE A 29 -38.25 33.84 2.15
CA ILE A 29 -36.87 34.02 1.67
C ILE A 29 -36.67 33.32 0.32
N THR A 30 -37.09 32.06 0.21
CA THR A 30 -37.00 31.30 -1.06
C THR A 30 -37.86 31.93 -2.16
N THR A 31 -39.07 32.41 -1.84
CA THR A 31 -39.95 33.08 -2.81
C THR A 31 -39.38 34.43 -3.28
N ARG A 32 -38.60 35.13 -2.44
CA ARG A 32 -37.84 36.33 -2.83
C ARG A 32 -36.60 36.04 -3.68
N GLY A 33 -36.22 34.76 -3.81
CA GLY A 33 -35.02 34.34 -4.54
C GLY A 33 -33.71 34.49 -3.75
N GLU A 34 -33.80 34.71 -2.44
CA GLU A 34 -32.63 34.84 -1.54
C GLU A 34 -32.08 33.47 -1.12
N ALA A 35 -32.87 32.40 -1.25
CA ALA A 35 -32.47 31.02 -1.05
C ALA A 35 -32.98 30.13 -2.18
N PHE A 36 -32.30 29.01 -2.43
CA PHE A 36 -32.58 28.17 -3.59
C PHE A 36 -33.65 27.08 -3.36
N PHE A 37 -33.74 26.55 -2.14
CA PHE A 37 -34.56 25.37 -1.88
C PHE A 37 -35.00 25.33 -0.41
N GLN A 38 -36.26 24.95 -0.16
CA GLN A 38 -36.85 24.86 1.17
C GLN A 38 -37.66 23.57 1.33
N LEU A 39 -37.53 22.94 2.49
CA LEU A 39 -38.31 21.76 2.88
C LEU A 39 -39.21 22.09 4.07
N SER A 40 -40.52 22.05 3.84
CA SER A 40 -41.48 22.39 4.88
C SER A 40 -41.62 21.33 5.96
N GLY A 41 -41.63 21.76 7.22
CA GLY A 41 -42.01 20.95 8.39
C GLY A 41 -43.45 21.16 8.84
N SER A 42 -44.25 21.99 8.13
CA SER A 42 -45.57 22.41 8.57
C SER A 42 -46.56 21.24 8.69
N GLY A 43 -47.11 21.06 9.90
CA GLY A 43 -48.02 19.99 10.29
C GLY A 43 -47.37 18.85 11.09
N HIS A 44 -46.03 18.86 11.22
CA HIS A 44 -45.25 17.88 11.99
C HIS A 44 -44.84 18.41 13.39
N GLU A 45 -45.42 19.52 13.85
CA GLU A 45 -44.96 20.23 15.05
C GLU A 45 -45.10 19.42 16.35
N SER A 46 -46.05 18.48 16.40
CA SER A 46 -46.26 17.61 17.57
C SER A 46 -45.07 16.71 17.88
N THR A 47 -44.10 16.58 16.98
CA THR A 47 -42.83 15.89 17.28
C THR A 47 -42.12 16.51 18.50
N ALA A 48 -42.34 17.79 18.82
CA ALA A 48 -41.78 18.46 20.00
C ALA A 48 -42.16 17.79 21.34
N VAL A 49 -43.30 17.09 21.41
CA VAL A 49 -43.75 16.46 22.67
C VAL A 49 -42.80 15.35 23.14
N LEU A 50 -41.99 14.78 22.24
CA LEU A 50 -41.00 13.78 22.59
C LEU A 50 -39.89 14.32 23.49
N ALA A 51 -39.56 15.60 23.39
CA ALA A 51 -38.47 16.21 24.14
C ALA A 51 -38.64 16.08 25.67
N GLU A 52 -39.88 15.97 26.17
CA GLU A 52 -40.17 15.75 27.59
C GLU A 52 -39.65 14.39 28.10
N TRP A 53 -39.57 13.38 27.24
CA TRP A 53 -39.20 12.00 27.59
C TRP A 53 -37.77 11.65 27.18
N LEU A 54 -37.14 12.53 26.40
CA LEU A 54 -35.75 12.42 25.98
C LEU A 54 -34.85 13.16 26.97
N THR A 55 -33.69 12.57 27.22
CA THR A 55 -32.60 13.06 28.07
C THR A 55 -31.44 13.50 27.19
N SER A 56 -30.50 14.29 27.74
CA SER A 56 -29.27 14.66 27.04
C SER A 56 -28.42 13.45 26.60
N ASP A 57 -28.66 12.27 27.18
CA ASP A 57 -27.91 11.06 26.86
C ASP A 57 -28.43 10.32 25.62
N ASP A 58 -29.68 10.58 25.20
CA ASP A 58 -30.28 9.95 24.03
C ASP A 58 -29.76 10.51 22.71
N TRP A 59 -29.80 9.68 21.68
CA TRP A 59 -29.31 9.99 20.34
C TRP A 59 -30.46 10.13 19.36
N LEU A 60 -30.38 11.13 18.48
CA LEU A 60 -31.48 11.48 17.57
C LEU A 60 -30.98 11.48 16.11
N HIS A 61 -31.48 10.55 15.31
CA HIS A 61 -31.60 10.71 13.87
C HIS A 61 -33.01 11.25 13.58
N CYS A 62 -33.15 12.57 13.47
CA CYS A 62 -34.45 13.18 13.19
C CYS A 62 -34.82 13.04 11.71
N HIS A 63 -36.11 12.98 11.40
CA HIS A 63 -36.59 13.16 10.04
C HIS A 63 -36.39 14.64 9.64
N TYR A 64 -36.16 14.92 8.36
CA TYR A 64 -35.93 16.30 7.90
C TYR A 64 -37.13 17.24 8.11
N ARG A 65 -38.32 16.70 8.45
CA ARG A 65 -39.52 17.48 8.83
C ARG A 65 -39.65 17.71 10.34
N SER A 66 -38.86 17.06 11.20
CA SER A 66 -38.98 17.14 12.68
C SER A 66 -38.41 18.45 13.28
N ARG A 67 -38.62 19.60 12.63
CA ARG A 67 -38.08 20.90 13.05
C ARG A 67 -38.41 21.25 14.51
N ALA A 68 -39.64 20.97 14.92
CA ALA A 68 -40.11 21.27 16.27
C ALA A 68 -39.37 20.43 17.34
N LEU A 69 -39.04 19.17 17.04
CA LEU A 69 -38.20 18.33 17.90
C LEU A 69 -36.76 18.85 17.97
N LEU A 70 -36.19 19.30 16.85
CA LEU A 70 -34.84 19.89 16.82
C LEU A 70 -34.74 21.17 17.68
N LEU A 71 -35.74 22.05 17.59
CA LEU A 71 -35.85 23.24 18.44
C LEU A 71 -36.00 22.84 19.92
N ALA A 72 -36.88 21.89 20.22
CA ALA A 72 -37.09 21.40 21.59
C ALA A 72 -35.82 20.75 22.18
N ARG A 73 -34.99 20.13 21.33
CA ARG A 73 -33.70 19.56 21.71
C ARG A 73 -32.61 20.61 21.99
N GLY A 74 -32.76 21.82 21.43
CA GLY A 74 -31.87 22.94 21.69
C GLY A 74 -31.15 23.52 20.47
N ILE A 75 -31.50 23.12 19.24
CA ILE A 75 -30.98 23.80 18.05
C ILE A 75 -31.46 25.24 18.03
N ALA A 76 -30.54 26.19 17.93
CA ALA A 76 -30.87 27.61 17.92
C ALA A 76 -31.65 28.01 16.65
N PRO A 77 -32.66 28.91 16.74
CA PRO A 77 -33.43 29.38 15.58
C PRO A 77 -32.58 29.89 14.41
N ARG A 78 -31.47 30.58 14.70
CA ARG A 78 -30.55 31.09 13.67
C ARG A 78 -29.95 30.01 12.79
N GLN A 79 -29.67 28.82 13.33
CA GLN A 79 -29.07 27.73 12.57
C GLN A 79 -29.97 27.24 11.43
N PHE A 80 -31.29 27.41 11.54
CA PHE A 80 -32.22 27.09 10.46
C PHE A 80 -32.02 28.00 9.25
N PHE A 81 -31.91 29.31 9.49
CA PHE A 81 -31.61 30.28 8.43
C PHE A 81 -30.18 30.14 7.90
N ASP A 82 -29.20 29.87 8.76
CA ASP A 82 -27.82 29.63 8.31
C ASP A 82 -27.75 28.42 7.37
N SER A 83 -28.52 27.37 7.69
CA SER A 83 -28.64 26.19 6.85
C SER A 83 -29.43 26.44 5.57
N LEU A 84 -30.47 27.30 5.58
CA LEU A 84 -31.22 27.66 4.38
C LEU A 84 -30.35 28.44 3.39
N LEU A 85 -29.59 29.42 3.90
CA LEU A 85 -28.71 30.27 3.10
C LEU A 85 -27.37 29.60 2.76
N CYS A 86 -27.13 28.39 3.26
CA CYS A 86 -25.88 27.65 3.06
C CYS A 86 -24.61 28.45 3.44
N ASN A 87 -24.70 29.33 4.44
CA ASN A 87 -23.63 30.26 4.76
C ASN A 87 -22.51 29.61 5.60
N ALA A 88 -21.42 30.35 5.87
CA ALA A 88 -20.27 29.87 6.64
C ALA A 88 -20.54 29.65 8.15
N GLN A 89 -21.70 30.06 8.68
CA GLN A 89 -22.12 29.82 10.06
C GLN A 89 -23.02 28.58 10.19
N SER A 90 -23.41 27.96 9.07
CA SER A 90 -24.14 26.70 9.09
C SER A 90 -23.28 25.56 9.63
N SER A 91 -23.91 24.59 10.31
CA SER A 91 -23.25 23.40 10.86
C SER A 91 -22.43 22.56 9.87
N SER A 92 -22.64 22.75 8.56
CA SER A 92 -21.94 22.06 7.48
C SER A 92 -21.12 22.99 6.57
N LEU A 93 -20.98 24.29 6.90
CA LEU A 93 -20.30 25.27 6.06
C LEU A 93 -20.83 25.29 4.60
N GLY A 94 -22.15 25.21 4.44
CA GLY A 94 -22.83 25.23 3.13
C GLY A 94 -22.77 23.92 2.33
N ARG A 95 -22.20 22.83 2.88
CA ARG A 95 -21.99 21.56 2.14
C ARG A 95 -23.24 20.67 2.03
N ARG A 96 -24.31 20.98 2.74
CA ARG A 96 -25.54 20.18 2.79
C ARG A 96 -26.75 20.98 2.38
N MET A 97 -27.76 20.28 1.89
CA MET A 97 -29.09 20.81 1.69
C MET A 97 -29.67 21.32 3.02
N SER A 98 -30.46 22.39 2.95
CA SER A 98 -31.26 22.90 4.08
C SER A 98 -32.11 21.80 4.72
N ALA A 99 -32.41 21.92 6.02
CA ALA A 99 -33.19 20.97 6.82
C ALA A 99 -32.48 19.68 7.28
N PHE A 100 -31.27 19.39 6.79
CA PHE A 100 -30.47 18.23 7.22
C PHE A 100 -29.52 18.62 8.35
N PHE A 101 -30.05 18.78 9.57
CA PHE A 101 -29.26 19.21 10.73
C PHE A 101 -28.43 18.09 11.35
N SER A 102 -27.31 18.47 11.97
CA SER A 102 -26.55 17.59 12.84
C SER A 102 -25.79 18.40 13.86
N ASP A 103 -25.70 17.89 15.08
CA ASP A 103 -24.98 18.53 16.17
C ASP A 103 -24.48 17.44 17.14
N PRO A 104 -23.15 17.18 17.19
CA PRO A 104 -22.56 16.23 18.13
C PRO A 104 -22.82 16.53 19.61
N ASP A 105 -22.87 17.81 19.99
CA ASP A 105 -23.04 18.21 21.39
C ASP A 105 -24.45 17.89 21.88
N LEU A 106 -25.44 17.97 20.98
CA LEU A 106 -26.82 17.58 21.22
C LEU A 106 -27.13 16.11 20.87
N LYS A 107 -26.14 15.34 20.39
CA LYS A 107 -26.28 13.96 19.87
C LYS A 107 -27.30 13.85 18.73
N ILE A 108 -27.35 14.87 17.87
CA ILE A 108 -28.16 14.88 16.65
C ILE A 108 -27.27 14.41 15.49
N LEU A 109 -27.56 13.21 14.99
CA LEU A 109 -26.77 12.53 13.98
C LEU A 109 -27.05 13.10 12.58
N SER A 110 -26.04 13.07 11.71
CA SER A 110 -26.17 13.57 10.33
C SER A 110 -26.97 12.61 9.46
N MET A 111 -27.95 13.14 8.73
CA MET A 111 -28.72 12.44 7.70
C MET A 111 -28.27 12.81 6.28
N VAL A 112 -28.55 11.94 5.31
CA VAL A 112 -28.41 12.18 3.86
C VAL A 112 -29.75 12.23 3.15
N THR A 113 -29.77 12.77 1.92
CA THR A 113 -31.00 12.82 1.11
C THR A 113 -31.55 11.45 0.72
N PRO A 114 -30.74 10.43 0.36
CA PRO A 114 -31.21 9.04 0.29
C PRO A 114 -31.86 8.60 1.61
N VAL A 115 -33.20 8.55 1.63
CA VAL A 115 -33.96 8.23 2.83
C VAL A 115 -33.80 6.76 3.20
N GLY A 116 -33.79 6.45 4.50
CA GLY A 116 -33.72 5.07 5.01
C GLY A 116 -32.33 4.66 5.48
N ASN A 117 -31.27 5.25 4.95
CA ASN A 117 -29.87 4.95 5.31
C ASN A 117 -29.60 5.08 6.82
N ASN A 118 -30.22 6.06 7.47
CA ASN A 118 -30.06 6.35 8.88
C ASN A 118 -30.64 5.27 9.81
N ALA A 119 -31.49 4.37 9.30
CA ALA A 119 -32.11 3.33 10.12
C ALA A 119 -31.05 2.35 10.66
N LEU A 120 -30.16 1.86 9.79
CA LEU A 120 -29.07 0.94 10.19
C LEU A 120 -28.04 1.62 11.11
N GLN A 121 -27.73 2.89 10.86
CA GLN A 121 -26.85 3.66 11.76
C GLN A 121 -27.47 3.83 13.15
N SER A 122 -28.78 4.08 13.22
CA SER A 122 -29.50 4.18 14.50
C SER A 122 -29.41 2.88 15.30
N VAL A 123 -29.49 1.73 14.61
CA VAL A 123 -29.29 0.41 15.21
C VAL A 123 -27.86 0.25 15.72
N GLY A 124 -26.85 0.67 14.94
CA GLY A 124 -25.45 0.66 15.36
C GLY A 124 -25.16 1.51 16.59
N VAL A 125 -25.71 2.73 16.64
CA VAL A 125 -25.62 3.58 17.84
C VAL A 125 -26.30 2.90 19.03
N ALA A 126 -27.48 2.31 18.83
CA ALA A 126 -28.23 1.64 19.89
C ALA A 126 -27.48 0.44 20.47
N GLU A 127 -26.76 -0.30 19.62
CA GLU A 127 -25.86 -1.38 20.02
C GLU A 127 -24.74 -0.87 20.94
N ALA A 128 -24.03 0.19 20.52
CA ALA A 128 -22.91 0.75 21.28
C ALA A 128 -23.33 1.36 22.63
N ILE A 129 -24.55 1.92 22.74
CA ILE A 129 -25.03 2.57 23.97
C ILE A 129 -25.87 1.66 24.86
N ARG A 130 -26.19 0.43 24.41
CA ARG A 130 -27.16 -0.47 25.05
C ARG A 130 -26.91 -0.65 26.54
N GLU A 131 -25.65 -0.90 26.91
CA GLU A 131 -25.18 -1.23 28.26
C GLU A 131 -24.78 0.01 29.08
N GLN A 132 -25.01 1.23 28.57
CA GLN A 132 -24.67 2.44 29.32
C GLN A 132 -25.56 2.61 30.56
N PRO A 133 -24.99 3.01 31.73
CA PRO A 133 -25.73 3.05 33.00
C PRO A 133 -26.97 3.94 33.02
N ARG A 134 -26.95 5.03 32.24
CA ARG A 134 -28.08 5.98 32.13
C ARG A 134 -29.18 5.53 31.19
N ARG A 135 -29.05 4.32 30.61
CA ARG A 135 -30.04 3.67 29.74
C ARG A 135 -30.54 4.61 28.62
N PRO A 136 -29.63 5.23 27.84
CA PRO A 136 -30.04 6.04 26.70
C PRO A 136 -30.74 5.17 25.65
N LEU A 137 -31.52 5.82 24.78
CA LEU A 137 -32.15 5.22 23.61
C LEU A 137 -31.74 5.98 22.34
N VAL A 138 -32.06 5.39 21.18
CA VAL A 138 -31.90 6.05 19.89
C VAL A 138 -33.27 6.30 19.28
N LEU A 139 -33.54 7.55 18.90
CA LEU A 139 -34.69 7.91 18.08
C LEU A 139 -34.29 7.88 16.61
N CYS A 140 -34.99 7.06 15.83
CA CYS A 140 -34.88 6.97 14.38
C CYS A 140 -36.18 7.53 13.76
N GLY A 141 -36.15 8.81 13.39
CA GLY A 141 -37.23 9.49 12.70
C GLY A 141 -37.19 9.22 11.20
N ILE A 142 -38.33 8.79 10.65
CA ILE A 142 -38.49 8.45 9.23
C ILE A 142 -39.89 8.84 8.74
N GLY A 143 -40.04 9.07 7.43
CA GLY A 143 -41.36 9.23 6.82
C GLY A 143 -42.04 7.89 6.56
N ASP A 144 -43.36 7.90 6.43
CA ASP A 144 -44.17 6.77 5.95
C ASP A 144 -43.70 6.21 4.61
N GLY A 145 -43.32 7.06 3.66
CA GLY A 145 -42.73 6.62 2.40
C GLY A 145 -41.40 5.87 2.57
N THR A 146 -40.60 6.28 3.55
CA THR A 146 -39.27 5.71 3.83
C THR A 146 -39.33 4.28 4.35
N THR A 147 -40.44 3.85 4.98
CA THR A 147 -40.58 2.49 5.51
C THR A 147 -40.60 1.41 4.42
N GLN A 148 -40.60 1.80 3.14
CA GLN A 148 -40.51 0.89 1.98
C GLN A 148 -39.07 0.61 1.53
N GLN A 149 -38.07 1.28 2.12
CA GLN A 149 -36.65 1.04 1.79
C GLN A 149 -36.16 -0.26 2.41
N GLY A 150 -35.39 -1.07 1.66
CA GLY A 150 -34.87 -2.37 2.13
C GLY A 150 -34.11 -2.27 3.46
N GLU A 151 -33.27 -1.25 3.60
CA GLU A 151 -32.48 -1.01 4.81
C GLU A 151 -33.34 -0.71 6.07
N PHE A 152 -34.58 -0.25 5.92
CA PHE A 152 -35.51 -0.12 7.04
C PHE A 152 -35.96 -1.49 7.57
N TYR A 153 -36.24 -2.44 6.68
CA TYR A 153 -36.60 -3.82 7.05
C TYR A 153 -35.43 -4.50 7.75
N GLU A 154 -34.22 -4.33 7.21
CA GLU A 154 -32.99 -4.83 7.82
C GLU A 154 -32.76 -4.23 9.21
N ALA A 155 -32.91 -2.91 9.37
CA ALA A 155 -32.77 -2.24 10.66
C ALA A 155 -33.79 -2.73 11.70
N CYS A 156 -35.05 -2.94 11.30
CA CYS A 156 -36.06 -3.53 12.19
C CYS A 156 -35.67 -4.96 12.58
N GLY A 157 -35.30 -5.79 11.61
CA GLY A 157 -34.88 -7.16 11.85
C GLY A 157 -33.70 -7.24 12.82
N GLU A 158 -32.68 -6.40 12.62
CA GLU A 158 -31.49 -6.36 13.47
C GLU A 158 -31.80 -5.82 14.88
N ALA A 159 -32.59 -4.75 14.99
CA ALA A 159 -33.01 -4.21 16.27
C ALA A 159 -33.81 -5.23 17.10
N ALA A 160 -34.66 -6.02 16.45
CA ALA A 160 -35.41 -7.12 17.09
C ALA A 160 -34.47 -8.27 17.48
N ARG A 161 -33.63 -8.74 16.54
CA ARG A 161 -32.68 -9.85 16.74
C ARG A 161 -31.74 -9.60 17.92
N ARG A 162 -31.25 -8.36 18.05
CA ARG A 162 -30.32 -7.95 19.12
C ARG A 162 -31.03 -7.42 20.37
N ASN A 163 -32.34 -7.18 20.33
CA ASN A 163 -33.11 -6.48 21.36
C ASN A 163 -32.47 -5.13 21.73
N LEU A 164 -32.59 -4.15 20.83
CA LEU A 164 -31.93 -2.85 20.94
C LEU A 164 -32.89 -1.69 21.26
N PRO A 165 -32.44 -0.68 22.03
CA PRO A 165 -33.29 0.42 22.51
C PRO A 165 -33.50 1.50 21.44
N VAL A 166 -34.13 1.13 20.33
CA VAL A 166 -34.46 2.02 19.20
C VAL A 166 -35.95 2.34 19.18
N LEU A 167 -36.29 3.63 19.12
CA LEU A 167 -37.63 4.11 18.77
C LEU A 167 -37.66 4.49 17.29
N PHE A 168 -38.29 3.67 16.46
CA PHE A 168 -38.60 4.03 15.08
C PHE A 168 -39.87 4.88 15.06
N LEU A 169 -39.70 6.19 14.85
CA LEU A 169 -40.80 7.15 14.76
C LEU A 169 -41.14 7.37 13.29
N VAL A 170 -42.23 6.78 12.83
CA VAL A 170 -42.78 6.96 11.49
C VAL A 170 -43.71 8.17 11.49
N GLU A 171 -43.28 9.27 10.89
CA GLU A 171 -44.11 10.46 10.69
C GLU A 171 -45.03 10.25 9.48
N ASN A 172 -46.24 9.77 9.75
CA ASN A 172 -47.22 9.39 8.73
C ASN A 172 -48.08 10.59 8.31
N ASN A 173 -47.65 11.29 7.27
CA ASN A 173 -48.47 12.32 6.62
C ASN A 173 -49.26 11.82 5.41
N ARG A 174 -49.21 10.51 5.13
CA ARG A 174 -49.95 9.79 4.08
C ARG A 174 -49.47 10.05 2.64
N TRP A 175 -48.32 10.73 2.47
CA TRP A 175 -47.82 11.15 1.16
C TRP A 175 -46.29 11.06 1.04
N ALA A 176 -45.82 10.21 0.12
CA ALA A 176 -44.44 10.15 -0.33
C ALA A 176 -44.27 11.03 -1.59
N ILE A 177 -43.82 12.27 -1.39
CA ILE A 177 -43.76 13.31 -2.44
C ILE A 177 -45.19 13.55 -3.00
N SER A 178 -45.51 12.98 -4.15
CA SER A 178 -46.82 13.05 -4.80
C SER A 178 -47.62 11.74 -4.76
N THR A 179 -47.03 10.69 -4.19
CA THR A 179 -47.66 9.36 -4.14
C THR A 179 -48.37 9.16 -2.81
N PRO A 180 -49.69 8.87 -2.81
CA PRO A 180 -50.38 8.44 -1.60
C PRO A 180 -49.78 7.14 -1.08
N THR A 181 -49.50 7.07 0.22
CA THR A 181 -48.94 5.88 0.89
C THR A 181 -50.00 5.01 1.56
N SER A 182 -51.21 5.54 1.74
CA SER A 182 -52.37 4.82 2.27
C SER A 182 -52.55 3.46 1.58
N GLY A 183 -52.56 2.38 2.38
CA GLY A 183 -52.72 1.01 1.89
C GLY A 183 -51.49 0.40 1.21
N LYS A 184 -50.33 1.07 1.27
CA LYS A 184 -49.07 0.62 0.65
C LYS A 184 -47.92 0.43 1.65
N THR A 185 -48.07 0.93 2.87
CA THR A 185 -47.09 0.78 3.95
C THR A 185 -47.35 -0.51 4.73
N PHE A 186 -46.32 -1.08 5.36
CA PHE A 186 -46.46 -2.35 6.09
C PHE A 186 -47.53 -2.28 7.21
N PHE A 187 -47.83 -1.08 7.72
CA PHE A 187 -48.79 -0.83 8.80
C PHE A 187 -50.20 -0.45 8.30
N GLU A 188 -50.43 -0.40 6.99
CA GLU A 188 -51.74 -0.14 6.35
C GLU A 188 -52.11 -1.16 5.26
N VAL A 189 -51.23 -2.12 4.94
CA VAL A 189 -51.56 -3.22 4.04
C VAL A 189 -52.40 -4.27 4.77
N GLY A 190 -53.59 -4.55 4.25
CA GLY A 190 -54.55 -5.51 4.80
C GLY A 190 -55.64 -4.87 5.68
N ASP A 191 -56.62 -5.67 6.09
CA ASP A 191 -57.82 -5.18 6.80
C ASP A 191 -57.65 -5.09 8.32
N GLN A 192 -56.51 -5.57 8.86
CA GLN A 192 -56.24 -5.62 10.30
C GLN A 192 -55.15 -4.63 10.70
N GLN A 193 -55.35 -3.96 11.84
CA GLN A 193 -54.34 -3.09 12.41
C GLN A 193 -53.08 -3.89 12.80
N VAL A 194 -51.92 -3.45 12.30
CA VAL A 194 -50.63 -4.06 12.61
C VAL A 194 -50.16 -3.60 13.98
N ASN A 195 -50.16 -4.52 14.94
CA ASN A 195 -49.71 -4.28 16.32
C ASN A 195 -48.28 -4.77 16.58
N ARG A 196 -47.71 -5.57 15.67
CA ARG A 196 -46.31 -6.03 15.70
C ARG A 196 -45.74 -6.15 14.30
N PHE A 197 -44.45 -5.85 14.15
CA PHE A 197 -43.70 -6.01 12.91
C PHE A 197 -42.32 -6.57 13.23
N MET A 198 -41.97 -7.75 12.70
CA MET A 198 -40.73 -8.48 13.04
C MET A 198 -40.51 -8.58 14.56
N ASP A 199 -41.56 -8.94 15.29
CA ASP A 199 -41.60 -8.97 16.76
C ASP A 199 -41.47 -7.62 17.50
N ILE A 200 -41.31 -6.50 16.79
CA ILE A 200 -41.31 -5.16 17.39
C ILE A 200 -42.75 -4.69 17.63
N PRO A 201 -43.10 -4.21 18.84
CA PRO A 201 -44.41 -3.59 19.09
C PRO A 201 -44.62 -2.35 18.22
N VAL A 202 -45.76 -2.29 17.53
CA VAL A 202 -46.19 -1.17 16.70
C VAL A 202 -47.34 -0.46 17.41
N THR A 203 -47.28 0.86 17.53
CA THR A 203 -48.36 1.66 18.13
C THR A 203 -48.67 2.87 17.27
N ARG A 204 -49.96 3.14 17.01
CA ARG A 204 -50.40 4.37 16.37
C ARG A 204 -50.62 5.47 17.41
N ALA A 205 -50.17 6.69 17.11
CA ALA A 205 -50.39 7.88 17.91
C ALA A 205 -50.94 9.00 17.03
N ASP A 206 -51.93 9.75 17.52
CA ASP A 206 -52.48 10.90 16.79
C ASP A 206 -51.59 12.13 17.00
N GLY A 207 -50.76 12.44 16.00
CA GLY A 207 -49.88 13.61 15.98
C GLY A 207 -50.61 14.91 15.65
N ARG A 208 -51.89 14.89 15.30
CA ARG A 208 -52.70 16.11 15.08
C ARG A 208 -53.16 16.72 16.40
N ASP A 209 -53.21 15.92 17.46
CA ASP A 209 -53.45 16.38 18.83
C ASP A 209 -52.18 16.16 19.68
N PRO A 210 -51.42 17.22 20.00
CA PRO A 210 -50.18 17.11 20.78
C PRO A 210 -50.36 16.44 22.15
N LEU A 211 -51.51 16.61 22.81
CA LEU A 211 -51.76 16.01 24.12
C LEU A 211 -52.10 14.52 24.00
N ALA A 212 -52.81 14.13 22.94
CA ALA A 212 -53.03 12.72 22.62
C ALA A 212 -51.71 12.02 22.26
N ALA A 213 -50.89 12.62 21.40
CA ALA A 213 -49.56 12.12 21.06
C ALA A 213 -48.70 11.94 22.32
N ARG A 214 -48.64 12.96 23.18
CA ARG A 214 -47.90 12.91 24.44
C ARG A 214 -48.34 11.75 25.34
N ALA A 215 -49.65 11.54 25.50
CA ALA A 215 -50.20 10.48 26.34
C ALA A 215 -49.78 9.07 25.86
N THR A 216 -49.61 8.90 24.55
CA THR A 216 -49.19 7.62 23.94
C THR A 216 -47.67 7.44 23.96
N LEU A 217 -46.89 8.49 23.68
CA LEU A 217 -45.44 8.39 23.49
C LEU A 217 -44.66 8.16 24.80
N GLY A 218 -45.06 8.79 25.91
CA GLY A 218 -44.36 8.68 27.19
C GLY A 218 -44.20 7.23 27.69
N PRO A 219 -45.28 6.44 27.79
CA PRO A 219 -45.21 5.04 28.18
C PRO A 219 -44.31 4.19 27.27
N ILE A 220 -44.27 4.49 25.98
CA ILE A 220 -43.45 3.76 25.00
C ILE A 220 -41.96 4.05 25.24
N VAL A 221 -41.58 5.31 25.40
CA VAL A 221 -40.22 5.71 25.73
C VAL A 221 -39.76 5.07 27.04
N GLN A 222 -40.63 5.10 28.07
CA GLN A 222 -40.33 4.45 29.35
C GLN A 222 -40.14 2.94 29.19
N ARG A 223 -41.01 2.26 28.44
CA ARG A 223 -40.87 0.82 28.15
C ARG A 223 -39.55 0.50 27.44
N ILE A 224 -39.15 1.29 26.44
CA ILE A 224 -37.85 1.10 25.75
C ILE A 224 -36.71 1.21 26.76
N ARG A 225 -36.75 2.20 27.66
CA ARG A 225 -35.74 2.29 28.72
C ARG A 225 -35.75 1.05 29.58
N ASP A 226 -36.92 0.62 30.07
CA ASP A 226 -37.10 -0.48 31.02
C ASP A 226 -36.75 -1.86 30.45
N THR A 227 -37.10 -2.13 29.19
CA THR A 227 -36.87 -3.45 28.56
C THR A 227 -35.62 -3.48 27.67
N ARG A 228 -35.06 -2.31 27.34
CA ARG A 228 -34.02 -2.11 26.31
C ARG A 228 -34.41 -2.60 24.92
N GLY A 229 -35.67 -2.93 24.69
CA GLY A 229 -36.16 -3.45 23.42
C GLY A 229 -36.74 -2.36 22.52
N PRO A 230 -36.86 -2.62 21.21
CA PRO A 230 -37.28 -1.62 20.25
C PRO A 230 -38.78 -1.31 20.31
N ALA A 231 -39.18 -0.23 19.65
CA ALA A 231 -40.57 0.11 19.38
C ALA A 231 -40.72 0.79 18.03
N ILE A 232 -41.87 0.61 17.38
CA ILE A 232 -42.29 1.40 16.23
C ILE A 232 -43.51 2.22 16.63
N VAL A 233 -43.46 3.52 16.37
CA VAL A 233 -44.61 4.41 16.51
C VAL A 233 -44.96 5.00 15.16
N VAL A 234 -46.20 4.80 14.73
CA VAL A 234 -46.78 5.49 13.57
C VAL A 234 -47.49 6.74 14.12
N LEU A 235 -46.85 7.89 13.96
CA LEU A 235 -47.36 9.18 14.37
C LEU A 235 -48.13 9.80 13.21
N ASP A 236 -49.46 9.76 13.27
CA ASP A 236 -50.33 10.32 12.24
C ASP A 236 -50.30 11.85 12.30
N VAL A 237 -49.70 12.48 11.29
CA VAL A 237 -49.52 13.94 11.17
C VAL A 237 -50.16 14.44 9.87
N GLU A 238 -50.20 15.76 9.67
CA GLU A 238 -50.66 16.34 8.40
C GLU A 238 -49.50 16.99 7.66
N ARG A 239 -49.55 16.99 6.33
CA ARG A 239 -48.66 17.80 5.49
C ARG A 239 -49.44 19.03 5.04
N LEU A 240 -49.18 20.19 5.65
CA LEU A 240 -50.01 21.38 5.43
C LEU A 240 -49.65 22.16 4.15
N THR A 241 -48.41 22.04 3.69
CA THR A 241 -47.90 22.71 2.48
C THR A 241 -47.29 21.70 1.51
N SER A 242 -46.85 22.16 0.34
CA SER A 242 -46.15 21.33 -0.65
C SER A 242 -44.97 20.56 -0.09
N HIS A 243 -44.55 19.49 -0.79
CA HIS A 243 -43.43 18.65 -0.36
C HIS A 243 -42.14 19.48 -0.18
N THR A 244 -41.86 20.38 -1.12
CA THR A 244 -40.76 21.34 -1.11
C THR A 244 -41.21 22.65 -1.78
N SER A 245 -40.37 23.69 -1.74
CA SER A 245 -40.61 24.94 -2.48
C SER A 245 -40.69 24.76 -4.01
N ALA A 246 -40.17 23.66 -4.55
CA ALA A 246 -40.20 23.35 -5.98
C ALA A 246 -41.40 22.47 -6.39
N ASP A 247 -42.35 22.23 -5.47
CA ASP A 247 -43.50 21.34 -5.65
C ASP A 247 -44.83 22.10 -5.48
N ASP A 248 -45.86 21.66 -6.19
CA ASP A 248 -47.23 22.15 -6.02
C ASP A 248 -48.17 20.99 -5.72
N GLN A 249 -48.54 20.89 -4.44
CA GLN A 249 -49.41 19.82 -3.98
C GLN A 249 -50.84 19.87 -4.54
N THR A 250 -51.30 21.02 -5.05
CA THR A 250 -52.65 21.15 -5.63
C THR A 250 -52.79 20.39 -6.95
N VAL A 251 -51.66 20.04 -7.58
CA VAL A 251 -51.64 19.28 -8.84
C VAL A 251 -52.05 17.82 -8.63
N TYR A 252 -51.75 17.23 -7.47
CA TYR A 252 -51.95 15.79 -7.23
C TYR A 252 -52.73 15.45 -5.96
N ARG A 253 -52.92 16.41 -5.04
CA ARG A 253 -53.78 16.21 -3.86
C ARG A 253 -55.19 16.74 -4.14
N PRO A 254 -56.22 15.90 -3.95
CA PRO A 254 -57.61 16.34 -3.99
C PRO A 254 -57.89 17.51 -3.03
N SER A 255 -58.82 18.40 -3.41
CA SER A 255 -59.12 19.62 -2.65
C SER A 255 -59.74 19.32 -1.28
N ASP A 256 -60.50 18.24 -1.16
CA ASP A 256 -61.05 17.72 0.10
C ASP A 256 -59.94 17.21 1.04
N ASP A 257 -58.91 16.53 0.51
CA ASP A 257 -57.72 16.13 1.28
C ASP A 257 -56.95 17.34 1.83
N LEU A 258 -56.79 18.39 1.01
CA LEU A 258 -56.15 19.65 1.43
C LEU A 258 -56.96 20.36 2.52
N GLN A 259 -58.28 20.46 2.36
CA GLN A 259 -59.16 21.07 3.38
C GLN A 259 -59.16 20.27 4.68
N ARG A 260 -59.23 18.93 4.61
CA ARG A 260 -59.14 18.05 5.78
C ARG A 260 -57.81 18.23 6.52
N SER A 261 -56.70 18.33 5.79
CA SER A 261 -55.37 18.51 6.39
C SER A 261 -55.30 19.77 7.24
N GLN A 262 -55.92 20.87 6.80
CA GLN A 262 -55.96 22.13 7.55
C GLN A 262 -56.75 22.01 8.87
N GLN A 263 -57.79 21.16 8.92
CA GLN A 263 -58.54 20.90 10.15
C GLN A 263 -57.73 20.10 11.17
N GLY A 264 -56.70 19.37 10.71
CA GLY A 264 -55.76 18.61 11.53
C GLY A 264 -54.50 19.38 11.93
N ASP A 265 -54.47 20.71 11.79
CA ASP A 265 -53.31 21.52 12.18
C ASP A 265 -53.07 21.43 13.71
N PRO A 266 -51.93 20.84 14.16
CA PRO A 266 -51.69 20.62 15.57
C PRO A 266 -51.54 21.90 16.39
N LEU A 267 -51.22 23.04 15.77
CA LEU A 267 -51.17 24.34 16.47
C LEU A 267 -52.58 24.82 16.83
N VAL A 268 -53.54 24.67 15.93
CA VAL A 268 -54.95 25.06 16.17
C VAL A 268 -55.56 24.20 17.27
N VAL A 269 -55.26 22.89 17.24
CA VAL A 269 -55.69 21.96 18.29
C VAL A 269 -55.06 22.32 19.64
N LEU A 270 -53.76 22.61 19.69
CA LEU A 270 -53.08 22.99 20.93
C LEU A 270 -53.61 24.31 21.51
N GLU A 271 -53.94 25.29 20.67
CA GLU A 271 -54.58 26.54 21.14
C GLU A 271 -55.94 26.28 21.79
N THR A 272 -56.70 25.31 21.27
CA THR A 272 -57.97 24.90 21.87
C THR A 272 -57.74 24.31 23.27
N HIS A 273 -56.74 23.43 23.41
CA HIS A 273 -56.33 22.88 24.71
C HIS A 273 -55.84 23.95 25.68
N LEU A 274 -55.04 24.90 25.22
CA LEU A 274 -54.54 26.04 26.00
C LEU A 274 -55.70 26.90 26.55
N ARG A 275 -56.67 27.25 25.71
CA ARG A 275 -57.85 28.01 26.12
C ARG A 275 -58.69 27.25 27.13
N ALA A 276 -58.88 25.95 26.92
CA ALA A 276 -59.55 25.08 27.89
C ALA A 276 -58.80 24.99 29.23
N ALA A 277 -57.47 25.09 29.21
CA ALA A 277 -56.61 25.15 30.39
C ALA A 277 -56.52 26.55 31.04
N GLY A 278 -57.27 27.54 30.53
CA GLY A 278 -57.35 28.90 31.08
C GLY A 278 -56.35 29.91 30.51
N ALA A 279 -55.71 29.62 29.37
CA ALA A 279 -54.87 30.60 28.68
C ALA A 279 -55.71 31.79 28.17
N THR A 280 -55.29 33.01 28.51
CA THR A 280 -55.89 34.24 27.98
C THR A 280 -55.39 34.55 26.57
N ASP A 281 -56.18 35.30 25.79
CA ASP A 281 -55.74 35.82 24.48
C ASP A 281 -54.47 36.66 24.58
N GLN A 282 -54.29 37.38 25.70
CA GLN A 282 -53.09 38.15 25.96
C GLN A 282 -51.85 37.25 26.08
N GLN A 283 -51.93 36.16 26.86
CA GLN A 283 -50.80 35.23 27.01
C GLN A 283 -50.41 34.57 25.68
N LEU A 284 -51.38 34.15 24.88
CA LEU A 284 -51.12 33.61 23.54
C LEU A 284 -50.51 34.67 22.61
N GLY A 285 -51.04 35.89 22.65
CA GLY A 285 -50.52 37.03 21.90
C GLY A 285 -49.08 37.41 22.29
N ASP A 286 -48.75 37.34 23.57
CA ASP A 286 -47.40 37.59 24.08
C ASP A 286 -46.42 36.53 23.59
N VAL A 287 -46.75 35.22 23.70
CA VAL A 287 -45.91 34.15 23.17
C VAL A 287 -45.68 34.30 21.66
N ARG A 288 -46.72 34.61 20.88
CA ARG A 288 -46.58 34.82 19.43
C ARG A 288 -45.66 35.99 19.11
N ARG A 289 -45.80 37.10 19.84
CA ARG A 289 -44.96 38.30 19.67
C ARG A 289 -43.50 37.99 19.97
N ASP A 290 -43.23 37.34 21.09
CA ASP A 290 -41.87 36.98 21.52
C ASP A 290 -41.19 36.05 20.49
N VAL A 291 -41.93 35.05 20.01
CA VAL A 291 -41.45 34.13 18.97
C VAL A 291 -41.14 34.88 17.68
N LEU A 292 -42.03 35.74 17.21
CA LEU A 292 -41.81 36.51 15.98
C LEU A 292 -40.55 37.39 16.08
N LEU A 293 -40.36 38.08 17.21
CA LEU A 293 -39.14 38.88 17.45
C LEU A 293 -37.88 38.01 17.42
N THR A 294 -37.91 36.85 18.10
CA THR A 294 -36.79 35.90 18.14
C THR A 294 -36.43 35.39 16.75
N VAL A 295 -37.44 35.01 15.96
CA VAL A 295 -37.24 34.45 14.60
C VAL A 295 -36.73 35.53 13.64
N GLN A 296 -37.25 36.76 13.72
CA GLN A 296 -36.78 37.89 12.91
C GLN A 296 -35.34 38.30 13.25
N GLU A 297 -34.97 38.26 14.53
CA GLU A 297 -33.58 38.50 14.95
C GLU A 297 -32.64 37.41 14.40
N ALA A 298 -33.06 36.14 14.47
CA ALA A 298 -32.34 35.01 13.90
C ALA A 298 -32.16 35.12 12.38
N GLU A 299 -33.21 35.48 11.64
CA GLU A 299 -33.15 35.77 10.19
C GLU A 299 -32.13 36.87 9.90
N ARG A 300 -32.25 38.03 10.56
CA ARG A 300 -31.35 39.16 10.36
C ARG A 300 -29.89 38.81 10.64
N GLY A 301 -29.65 38.03 11.70
CA GLY A 301 -28.31 37.55 12.04
C GLY A 301 -27.72 36.60 11.00
N SER A 302 -28.55 35.90 10.22
CA SER A 302 -28.13 34.97 9.17
C SER A 302 -27.89 35.66 7.83
N LEU A 303 -28.75 36.62 7.45
CA LEU A 303 -28.64 37.40 6.20
C LEU A 303 -27.32 38.19 6.08
N GLY A 304 -26.69 38.53 7.22
CA GLY A 304 -25.38 39.19 7.27
C GLY A 304 -24.18 38.26 7.43
N ALA A 305 -24.37 36.93 7.40
CA ALA A 305 -23.28 35.98 7.57
C ALA A 305 -22.37 35.91 6.33
N ALA A 306 -21.11 35.53 6.54
CA ALA A 306 -20.17 35.35 5.43
C ALA A 306 -20.51 34.12 4.57
N GLU A 307 -20.20 34.20 3.28
CA GLU A 307 -20.27 33.08 2.35
C GLU A 307 -19.21 32.00 2.71
N PRO A 308 -19.50 30.71 2.50
CA PRO A 308 -18.53 29.65 2.71
C PRO A 308 -17.46 29.63 1.60
N THR A 309 -16.30 29.05 1.90
CA THR A 309 -15.25 28.79 0.90
C THR A 309 -15.34 27.36 0.37
N ALA A 310 -15.11 27.17 -0.92
CA ALA A 310 -15.07 25.84 -1.53
C ALA A 310 -13.90 25.01 -0.94
N ASP A 311 -14.21 23.81 -0.45
CA ASP A 311 -13.23 22.83 0.01
C ASP A 311 -12.90 21.84 -1.10
N GLN A 312 -11.62 21.70 -1.44
CA GLN A 312 -11.13 20.81 -2.49
C GLN A 312 -10.76 19.42 -1.95
N GLY A 313 -10.86 19.19 -0.63
CA GLY A 313 -10.51 17.93 0.02
C GLY A 313 -11.69 17.27 0.74
N ALA A 314 -11.94 15.99 0.45
CA ALA A 314 -12.97 15.21 1.15
C ALA A 314 -12.45 14.47 2.41
N LYS A 315 -11.14 14.44 2.64
CA LYS A 315 -10.49 13.63 3.68
C LYS A 315 -9.85 14.49 4.78
N ARG A 316 -9.88 14.00 6.02
CA ARG A 316 -9.17 14.59 7.18
C ARG A 316 -7.66 14.58 6.97
N ASN A 317 -6.92 15.68 7.07
CA ASN A 317 -5.46 15.64 6.93
C ASN A 317 -4.79 14.65 7.91
N LEU A 318 -3.74 13.95 7.47
CA LEU A 318 -3.00 12.98 8.27
C LEU A 318 -1.65 13.53 8.71
N PRO A 319 -1.16 13.11 9.89
CA PRO A 319 0.16 13.49 10.37
C PRO A 319 1.29 12.80 9.58
N VAL A 320 2.49 13.37 9.64
CA VAL A 320 3.66 12.91 8.87
C VAL A 320 4.11 11.50 9.27
N GLU A 321 3.86 11.11 10.52
CA GLU A 321 4.22 9.83 11.13
C GLU A 321 3.60 8.63 10.40
N ILE A 322 2.48 8.82 9.72
CA ILE A 322 1.75 7.76 9.01
C ILE A 322 1.70 8.00 7.49
N THR A 323 2.39 9.00 6.97
CA THR A 323 2.39 9.35 5.53
C THR A 323 3.79 9.43 4.93
N HIS A 324 4.85 9.58 5.74
CA HIS A 324 6.21 9.71 5.24
C HIS A 324 6.93 8.36 5.08
N PRO A 325 7.59 8.07 3.94
CA PRO A 325 8.28 6.80 3.68
C PRO A 325 9.32 6.39 4.74
N SER A 326 10.02 7.36 5.35
CA SER A 326 11.05 7.08 6.38
C SER A 326 10.49 6.51 7.69
N ARG A 327 9.16 6.47 7.83
CA ARG A 327 8.47 5.88 8.99
C ARG A 327 8.05 4.44 8.74
N GLU A 328 8.31 3.93 7.54
CA GLU A 328 8.03 2.55 7.20
C GLU A 328 8.86 1.60 8.05
N PHE A 329 8.17 0.61 8.62
CA PHE A 329 8.78 -0.51 9.31
C PHE A 329 8.02 -1.77 8.91
N ARG A 330 8.70 -2.74 8.30
CA ARG A 330 8.09 -3.96 7.72
C ARG A 330 8.52 -5.24 8.43
N GLY A 331 9.09 -5.08 9.63
CA GLY A 331 9.51 -6.16 10.51
C GLY A 331 11.00 -6.49 10.43
N GLU A 332 11.54 -6.98 11.53
CA GLU A 332 12.91 -7.51 11.65
C GLU A 332 12.90 -8.98 12.08
N GLY A 333 13.71 -9.82 11.43
CA GLY A 333 13.85 -11.24 11.76
C GLY A 333 13.30 -12.19 10.70
N PRO A 334 13.12 -13.49 11.03
CA PRO A 334 12.69 -14.51 10.08
C PRO A 334 11.23 -14.30 9.65
N ALA A 335 10.96 -14.51 8.36
CA ALA A 335 9.62 -14.44 7.78
C ALA A 335 8.85 -15.73 8.07
N GLU A 336 8.04 -15.74 9.14
CA GLU A 336 7.30 -16.92 9.63
C GLU A 336 5.78 -16.71 9.64
N VAL A 337 5.32 -15.48 9.39
CA VAL A 337 3.92 -15.06 9.55
C VAL A 337 3.32 -14.82 8.17
N THR A 338 2.37 -15.66 7.77
CA THR A 338 1.61 -15.48 6.52
C THR A 338 0.69 -14.27 6.60
N MET A 339 0.19 -13.76 5.46
CA MET A 339 -0.72 -12.61 5.44
C MET A 339 -1.99 -12.86 6.25
N ARG A 340 -2.55 -14.08 6.20
CA ARG A 340 -3.69 -14.48 7.02
C ARG A 340 -3.41 -14.32 8.52
N GLN A 341 -2.26 -14.83 8.98
CA GLN A 341 -1.85 -14.73 10.39
C GLN A 341 -1.56 -13.27 10.75
N ALA A 342 -0.93 -12.50 9.86
CA ALA A 342 -0.59 -11.10 10.08
C ALA A 342 -1.83 -10.23 10.31
N ILE A 343 -2.90 -10.42 9.52
CA ILE A 343 -4.19 -9.72 9.72
C ILE A 343 -4.80 -10.15 11.05
N ARG A 344 -4.87 -11.46 11.33
CA ARG A 344 -5.44 -12.00 12.58
C ARG A 344 -4.77 -11.40 13.82
N ASP A 345 -3.44 -11.48 13.88
CA ASP A 345 -2.67 -11.11 15.07
C ASP A 345 -2.64 -9.59 15.24
N THR A 346 -2.72 -8.83 14.15
CA THR A 346 -2.90 -7.38 14.22
C THR A 346 -4.28 -7.02 14.80
N LEU A 347 -5.36 -7.70 14.38
CA LEU A 347 -6.69 -7.50 14.96
C LEU A 347 -6.73 -7.91 16.44
N GLU A 348 -6.10 -9.02 16.79
CA GLU A 348 -5.96 -9.50 18.16
C GLU A 348 -5.30 -8.46 19.06
N GLU A 349 -4.18 -7.89 18.63
CA GLU A 349 -3.49 -6.84 19.38
C GLU A 349 -4.38 -5.61 19.57
N ARG A 350 -5.11 -5.22 18.53
CA ARG A 350 -6.00 -4.04 18.57
C ARG A 350 -7.16 -4.27 19.53
N LEU A 351 -7.75 -5.47 19.51
CA LEU A 351 -8.77 -5.88 20.47
C LEU A 351 -8.21 -5.93 21.90
N ALA A 352 -6.99 -6.42 22.10
CA ALA A 352 -6.38 -6.52 23.42
C ALA A 352 -6.11 -5.14 24.06
N ASN A 353 -5.73 -4.15 23.25
CA ASN A 353 -5.25 -2.85 23.75
C ASN A 353 -6.25 -1.69 23.62
N ASP A 354 -7.31 -1.82 22.82
CA ASP A 354 -8.33 -0.78 22.66
C ASP A 354 -9.74 -1.37 22.86
N SER A 355 -10.39 -0.98 23.95
CA SER A 355 -11.74 -1.44 24.30
C SER A 355 -12.81 -0.96 23.30
N ARG A 356 -12.49 0.05 22.48
CA ARG A 356 -13.40 0.60 21.46
C ARG A 356 -13.40 -0.22 20.18
N VAL A 357 -12.42 -1.11 19.98
CA VAL A 357 -12.34 -1.93 18.77
C VAL A 357 -13.35 -3.06 18.83
N VAL A 358 -14.12 -3.20 17.76
CA VAL A 358 -15.10 -4.28 17.56
C VAL A 358 -14.98 -4.78 16.13
N VAL A 359 -15.07 -6.09 15.92
CA VAL A 359 -15.11 -6.73 14.60
C VAL A 359 -16.53 -7.25 14.36
N TYR A 360 -17.14 -6.87 13.25
CA TYR A 360 -18.52 -7.20 12.91
C TYR A 360 -18.63 -7.67 11.46
N GLY A 361 -19.20 -8.85 11.23
CA GLY A 361 -19.31 -9.44 9.91
C GLY A 361 -19.80 -10.88 9.92
N GLU A 362 -19.82 -11.53 8.78
CA GLU A 362 -20.38 -12.88 8.61
C GLU A 362 -19.34 -13.97 8.90
N ASP A 363 -19.76 -15.03 9.60
CA ASP A 363 -18.95 -16.21 9.89
C ASP A 363 -17.64 -15.93 10.68
N ILE A 364 -17.49 -14.76 11.29
CA ILE A 364 -16.23 -14.32 11.92
C ILE A 364 -16.02 -14.89 13.34
N GLU A 365 -17.05 -15.46 13.95
CA GLU A 365 -16.93 -16.08 15.27
C GLU A 365 -16.32 -17.49 15.19
N ASP A 366 -15.79 -17.94 16.33
CA ASP A 366 -15.28 -19.27 16.56
C ASP A 366 -16.37 -20.35 16.47
N PRO A 367 -16.01 -21.59 16.06
CA PRO A 367 -14.65 -22.07 15.80
C PRO A 367 -14.10 -21.75 14.39
N LYS A 368 -14.90 -21.13 13.52
CA LYS A 368 -14.58 -20.95 12.10
C LYS A 368 -13.58 -19.81 11.90
N GLY A 369 -13.95 -18.60 12.32
CA GLY A 369 -13.11 -17.41 12.24
C GLY A 369 -12.96 -16.85 10.83
N ASP A 370 -14.07 -16.62 10.14
CA ASP A 370 -14.24 -16.26 8.72
C ASP A 370 -14.01 -17.41 7.72
N VAL A 371 -14.26 -17.17 6.43
CA VAL A 371 -14.13 -18.20 5.37
C VAL A 371 -12.72 -18.77 5.26
N PHE A 372 -11.69 -17.99 5.61
CA PHE A 372 -10.27 -18.29 5.48
C PHE A 372 -9.54 -18.50 6.83
N GLY A 373 -10.21 -18.28 7.96
CA GLY A 373 -9.63 -18.35 9.30
C GLY A 373 -8.93 -17.07 9.76
N VAL A 374 -9.23 -15.89 9.18
CA VAL A 374 -8.62 -14.59 9.53
C VAL A 374 -8.98 -14.15 10.96
N THR A 375 -10.15 -14.50 11.48
CA THR A 375 -10.57 -14.13 12.86
C THR A 375 -10.62 -15.31 13.83
N ARG A 376 -10.04 -16.45 13.44
CA ARG A 376 -10.05 -17.66 14.26
C ARG A 376 -9.39 -17.43 15.63
N GLY A 377 -10.08 -17.82 16.69
CA GLY A 377 -9.74 -17.66 18.09
C GLY A 377 -10.17 -16.33 18.72
N LEU A 378 -10.55 -15.33 17.92
CA LEU A 378 -10.74 -13.98 18.42
C LEU A 378 -12.05 -13.80 19.19
N SER A 379 -13.15 -14.44 18.79
CA SER A 379 -14.44 -14.27 19.49
C SER A 379 -14.47 -14.99 20.83
N THR A 380 -13.75 -16.11 20.97
CA THR A 380 -13.56 -16.79 22.26
C THR A 380 -12.71 -15.95 23.21
N ARG A 381 -11.65 -15.31 22.70
CA ARG A 381 -10.76 -14.45 23.51
C ARG A 381 -11.38 -13.11 23.86
N PHE A 382 -12.22 -12.56 22.99
CA PHE A 382 -12.84 -11.24 23.12
C PHE A 382 -14.36 -11.32 22.98
N PRO A 383 -15.05 -11.99 23.92
CA PRO A 383 -16.49 -12.21 23.85
C PRO A 383 -17.25 -10.88 23.77
N GLY A 384 -18.21 -10.81 22.85
CA GLY A 384 -19.02 -9.61 22.63
C GLY A 384 -18.32 -8.48 21.85
N ARG A 385 -17.10 -8.69 21.33
CA ARG A 385 -16.38 -7.72 20.48
C ARG A 385 -15.94 -8.26 19.12
N VAL A 386 -16.07 -9.56 18.89
CA VAL A 386 -16.03 -10.17 17.55
C VAL A 386 -17.36 -10.86 17.40
N ILE A 387 -18.23 -10.33 16.54
CA ILE A 387 -19.67 -10.62 16.57
C ILE A 387 -20.16 -10.95 15.17
N ASN A 388 -20.87 -12.08 15.05
CA ASN A 388 -21.55 -12.42 13.81
C ASN A 388 -22.71 -11.46 13.50
N SER A 389 -22.69 -10.91 12.29
CA SER A 389 -23.80 -10.15 11.71
C SER A 389 -24.88 -11.08 11.15
N PRO A 390 -26.09 -10.57 10.84
CA PRO A 390 -26.95 -11.25 9.88
C PRO A 390 -26.29 -11.29 8.49
N LEU A 391 -26.84 -12.10 7.58
CA LEU A 391 -26.40 -12.20 6.19
C LEU A 391 -26.91 -10.99 5.38
N SER A 392 -26.30 -9.83 5.61
CA SER A 392 -26.61 -8.57 4.93
C SER A 392 -25.46 -7.57 5.07
N GLU A 393 -24.88 -7.21 3.93
CA GLU A 393 -23.72 -6.34 3.84
C GLU A 393 -24.05 -4.88 4.16
N SER A 394 -25.25 -4.42 3.77
CA SER A 394 -25.75 -3.10 4.18
C SER A 394 -25.87 -3.02 5.70
N THR A 395 -26.39 -4.06 6.35
CA THR A 395 -26.46 -4.12 7.82
C THR A 395 -25.08 -4.08 8.46
N ILE A 396 -24.11 -4.85 7.95
CA ILE A 396 -22.72 -4.84 8.45
C ILE A 396 -22.15 -3.42 8.43
N LEU A 397 -22.26 -2.73 7.30
CA LEU A 397 -21.72 -1.36 7.16
C LEU A 397 -22.50 -0.34 7.97
N GLY A 398 -23.83 -0.31 7.87
CA GLY A 398 -24.66 0.67 8.55
C GLY A 398 -24.57 0.58 10.07
N VAL A 399 -24.58 -0.63 10.63
CA VAL A 399 -24.35 -0.85 12.06
C VAL A 399 -22.95 -0.41 12.46
N SER A 400 -21.93 -0.74 11.67
CA SER A 400 -20.55 -0.32 11.95
C SER A 400 -20.43 1.22 11.94
N ILE A 401 -21.00 1.91 10.96
CA ILE A 401 -21.04 3.38 10.93
C ILE A 401 -21.71 3.94 12.18
N GLY A 402 -22.85 3.39 12.60
CA GLY A 402 -23.53 3.80 13.82
C GLY A 402 -22.68 3.64 15.08
N ARG A 403 -22.01 2.49 15.22
CA ARG A 403 -21.08 2.22 16.34
C ARG A 403 -19.90 3.19 16.35
N ALA A 404 -19.33 3.48 15.17
CA ALA A 404 -18.29 4.49 15.00
C ALA A 404 -18.74 5.89 15.44
N LEU A 405 -19.95 6.32 15.07
CA LEU A 405 -20.52 7.60 15.48
C LEU A 405 -20.75 7.68 17.00
N ALA A 406 -21.01 6.55 17.65
CA ALA A 406 -21.10 6.43 19.10
C ALA A 406 -19.75 6.36 19.82
N GLY A 407 -18.63 6.40 19.09
CA GLY A 407 -17.27 6.48 19.63
C GLY A 407 -16.43 5.20 19.53
N GLU A 408 -16.96 4.11 18.98
CA GLU A 408 -16.21 2.88 18.76
C GLU A 408 -15.25 2.97 17.55
N ARG A 409 -14.46 1.91 17.33
CA ARG A 409 -13.49 1.74 16.23
C ARG A 409 -13.75 0.42 15.50
N PRO A 410 -14.85 0.33 14.75
CA PRO A 410 -15.31 -0.94 14.18
C PRO A 410 -14.49 -1.36 12.96
N VAL A 411 -14.31 -2.68 12.86
CA VAL A 411 -13.82 -3.38 11.67
C VAL A 411 -15.00 -4.14 11.07
N ALA A 412 -15.50 -3.66 9.94
CA ALA A 412 -16.56 -4.28 9.16
C ALA A 412 -15.96 -5.35 8.23
N MET A 413 -16.32 -6.62 8.41
CA MET A 413 -15.82 -7.71 7.58
C MET A 413 -16.86 -8.11 6.54
N ILE A 414 -16.56 -7.83 5.27
CA ILE A 414 -17.34 -8.28 4.12
C ILE A 414 -16.66 -9.53 3.56
N GLN A 415 -17.44 -10.60 3.36
CA GLN A 415 -16.89 -11.92 3.08
C GLN A 415 -16.04 -11.96 1.80
N PHE A 416 -16.53 -11.32 0.73
CA PHE A 416 -15.83 -11.15 -0.55
C PHE A 416 -16.12 -9.77 -1.15
N ALA A 417 -15.14 -9.20 -1.87
CA ALA A 417 -15.30 -7.91 -2.55
C ALA A 417 -16.49 -7.91 -3.54
N ASP A 418 -16.84 -9.07 -4.10
CA ASP A 418 -18.00 -9.29 -4.97
C ASP A 418 -19.35 -8.92 -4.30
N PHE A 419 -19.42 -8.85 -2.97
CA PHE A 419 -20.63 -8.50 -2.20
C PHE A 419 -20.68 -7.03 -1.76
N LEU A 420 -19.62 -6.26 -1.97
CA LEU A 420 -19.61 -4.81 -1.72
C LEU A 420 -20.75 -4.04 -2.42
N PRO A 421 -21.25 -4.42 -3.62
CA PRO A 421 -22.41 -3.76 -4.22
C PRO A 421 -23.65 -3.72 -3.30
N LEU A 422 -23.85 -4.72 -2.44
CA LEU A 422 -24.96 -4.77 -1.49
C LEU A 422 -24.81 -3.76 -0.35
N ALA A 423 -23.59 -3.28 -0.07
CA ALA A 423 -23.29 -2.23 0.91
C ALA A 423 -22.98 -0.86 0.27
N TYR A 424 -23.05 -0.75 -1.07
CA TYR A 424 -22.52 0.40 -1.80
C TYR A 424 -23.15 1.73 -1.36
N ASN A 425 -24.46 1.73 -1.09
CA ASN A 425 -25.17 2.93 -0.61
C ASN A 425 -24.60 3.43 0.74
N GLN A 426 -24.35 2.54 1.70
CA GLN A 426 -23.72 2.91 2.99
C GLN A 426 -22.26 3.34 2.80
N ILE A 427 -21.54 2.79 1.83
CA ILE A 427 -20.16 3.21 1.53
C ILE A 427 -20.12 4.63 0.96
N ILE A 428 -20.84 4.87 -0.15
CA ILE A 428 -20.75 6.14 -0.90
C ILE A 428 -21.52 7.27 -0.24
N SER A 429 -22.73 7.01 0.25
CA SER A 429 -23.60 8.05 0.79
C SER A 429 -23.24 8.38 2.23
N GLU A 430 -22.76 7.41 3.01
CA GLU A 430 -22.62 7.55 4.46
C GLU A 430 -21.16 7.55 4.93
N LEU A 431 -20.47 6.42 4.80
CA LEU A 431 -19.11 6.22 5.30
C LEU A 431 -18.13 7.25 4.72
N ALA A 432 -18.14 7.41 3.39
CA ALA A 432 -17.21 8.28 2.67
C ALA A 432 -17.43 9.77 2.94
N THR A 433 -18.69 10.19 3.09
CA THR A 433 -19.05 11.62 3.10
C THR A 433 -19.11 12.21 4.51
N MET A 434 -19.19 11.39 5.57
CA MET A 434 -19.47 11.84 6.94
C MET A 434 -18.55 12.99 7.39
N TYR A 435 -17.24 12.85 7.21
CA TYR A 435 -16.27 13.89 7.57
C TYR A 435 -16.50 15.18 6.78
N TRP A 436 -16.57 15.08 5.45
CA TRP A 436 -16.69 16.25 4.58
C TRP A 436 -18.03 16.97 4.79
N ARG A 437 -19.16 16.25 4.78
CA ARG A 437 -20.51 16.83 4.84
C ARG A 437 -20.82 17.48 6.18
N THR A 438 -20.11 17.10 7.25
CA THR A 438 -20.28 17.65 8.61
C THR A 438 -19.17 18.64 8.98
N ALA A 439 -18.34 19.04 8.00
CA ALA A 439 -17.18 19.90 8.23
C ALA A 439 -16.26 19.40 9.36
N GLY A 440 -16.09 18.07 9.44
CA GLY A 440 -15.25 17.38 10.42
C GLY A 440 -15.87 17.22 11.81
N ARG A 441 -17.10 17.70 12.05
CA ARG A 441 -17.79 17.57 13.34
C ARG A 441 -18.18 16.13 13.67
N TRP A 442 -18.45 15.31 12.65
CA TRP A 442 -18.64 13.86 12.78
C TRP A 442 -17.55 13.11 12.01
N GLN A 443 -17.18 11.93 12.50
CA GLN A 443 -16.23 11.03 11.85
C GLN A 443 -16.75 9.59 11.93
N SER A 444 -16.42 8.79 10.91
CA SER A 444 -16.78 7.37 10.85
C SER A 444 -15.52 6.53 10.59
N PRO A 445 -14.66 6.31 11.60
CA PRO A 445 -13.40 5.57 11.47
C PRO A 445 -13.64 4.06 11.35
N VAL A 446 -14.43 3.64 10.35
CA VAL A 446 -14.70 2.24 10.05
C VAL A 446 -13.61 1.71 9.12
N ILE A 447 -13.03 0.56 9.47
CA ILE A 447 -12.15 -0.20 8.58
C ILE A 447 -12.98 -1.33 7.97
N VAL A 448 -13.08 -1.36 6.65
CA VAL A 448 -13.74 -2.43 5.90
C VAL A 448 -12.67 -3.38 5.39
N LEU A 449 -12.76 -4.65 5.78
CA LEU A 449 -11.91 -5.72 5.27
C LEU A 449 -12.72 -6.59 4.30
N ALA A 450 -12.19 -6.83 3.11
CA ALA A 450 -12.81 -7.73 2.13
C ALA A 450 -11.78 -8.57 1.38
N ALA A 451 -12.06 -9.87 1.27
CA ALA A 451 -11.24 -10.79 0.48
C ALA A 451 -11.47 -10.57 -1.02
N CYS A 452 -10.41 -10.46 -1.82
CA CYS A 452 -10.53 -10.11 -3.23
C CYS A 452 -9.60 -10.91 -4.16
N GLY A 453 -9.74 -10.70 -5.46
CA GLY A 453 -8.82 -11.21 -6.48
C GLY A 453 -9.19 -12.58 -7.04
N ALA A 454 -8.68 -12.84 -8.24
CA ALA A 454 -9.16 -13.90 -9.13
C ALA A 454 -8.16 -15.03 -9.36
N TYR A 455 -7.00 -15.07 -8.71
CA TYR A 455 -5.99 -16.11 -8.98
C TYR A 455 -6.25 -17.46 -8.26
N ARG A 456 -7.34 -17.58 -7.48
CA ARG A 456 -7.74 -18.85 -6.84
C ARG A 456 -8.61 -19.70 -7.80
N PRO A 457 -8.32 -21.00 -7.98
CA PRO A 457 -9.04 -21.83 -8.94
C PRO A 457 -10.54 -21.98 -8.67
N GLY A 458 -11.35 -21.98 -9.74
CA GLY A 458 -12.72 -22.53 -9.71
C GLY A 458 -13.79 -21.67 -9.05
N LEU A 459 -13.48 -20.43 -8.69
CA LEU A 459 -14.34 -19.58 -7.87
C LEU A 459 -15.43 -18.83 -8.65
N GLY A 460 -15.23 -18.63 -9.95
CA GLY A 460 -16.23 -18.00 -10.82
C GLY A 460 -16.44 -16.50 -10.56
N PRO A 461 -17.52 -15.92 -11.09
CA PRO A 461 -17.66 -14.47 -11.24
C PRO A 461 -18.04 -13.71 -9.97
N TYR A 462 -18.44 -14.41 -8.90
CA TYR A 462 -18.93 -13.85 -7.63
C TYR A 462 -17.98 -14.12 -6.45
N HIS A 463 -16.76 -14.55 -6.75
CA HIS A 463 -15.70 -14.77 -5.77
C HIS A 463 -14.34 -14.48 -6.40
N ALA A 464 -14.25 -13.46 -7.25
CA ALA A 464 -13.03 -13.20 -8.03
C ALA A 464 -12.76 -11.70 -8.23
N GLN A 465 -13.73 -10.83 -7.96
CA GLN A 465 -13.58 -9.42 -8.23
C GLN A 465 -12.72 -8.72 -7.18
N THR A 466 -12.26 -7.54 -7.56
CA THR A 466 -11.47 -6.63 -6.74
C THR A 466 -12.19 -5.29 -6.58
N ALA A 467 -12.83 -4.80 -7.65
CA ALA A 467 -13.66 -3.57 -7.67
C ALA A 467 -12.92 -2.33 -7.15
N GLU A 468 -11.59 -2.35 -7.19
CA GLU A 468 -10.74 -1.38 -6.54
C GLU A 468 -10.83 -0.01 -7.20
N ALA A 469 -11.06 0.05 -8.52
CA ALA A 469 -11.19 1.30 -9.24
C ALA A 469 -12.46 2.06 -8.84
N THR A 470 -13.59 1.36 -8.71
CA THR A 470 -14.87 1.95 -8.27
C THR A 470 -14.75 2.52 -6.86
N LEU A 471 -14.06 1.82 -5.96
CA LEU A 471 -13.86 2.28 -4.59
C LEU A 471 -12.89 3.47 -4.52
N ALA A 472 -11.78 3.43 -5.26
CA ALA A 472 -10.79 4.51 -5.30
C ALA A 472 -11.36 5.81 -5.87
N HIS A 473 -12.38 5.72 -6.73
CA HIS A 473 -13.11 6.87 -7.27
C HIS A 473 -13.93 7.62 -6.22
N ILE A 474 -14.30 6.99 -5.11
CA ILE A 474 -15.19 7.60 -4.09
C ILE A 474 -14.40 8.58 -3.21
N PRO A 475 -14.71 9.89 -3.21
CA PRO A 475 -14.04 10.86 -2.36
C PRO A 475 -14.30 10.58 -0.87
N GLY A 476 -13.27 10.70 -0.05
CA GLY A 476 -13.38 10.50 1.41
C GLY A 476 -12.93 9.13 1.92
N LEU A 477 -12.68 8.16 1.03
CA LEU A 477 -12.25 6.80 1.38
C LEU A 477 -10.76 6.58 1.12
N ASP A 478 -10.05 5.99 2.07
CA ASP A 478 -8.75 5.39 1.82
C ASP A 478 -8.93 3.96 1.27
N VAL A 479 -8.19 3.59 0.22
CA VAL A 479 -8.33 2.29 -0.47
C VAL A 479 -6.97 1.62 -0.59
N PHE A 480 -6.80 0.51 0.12
CA PHE A 480 -5.56 -0.24 0.24
C PHE A 480 -5.69 -1.65 -0.35
N MET A 481 -4.60 -2.14 -0.94
CA MET A 481 -4.49 -3.50 -1.44
C MET A 481 -3.06 -4.01 -1.21
N PRO A 482 -2.80 -4.72 -0.09
CA PRO A 482 -1.46 -5.21 0.25
C PRO A 482 -0.98 -6.27 -0.74
N SER A 483 0.35 -6.34 -0.96
CA SER A 483 0.99 -7.38 -1.77
C SER A 483 1.81 -8.38 -0.93
N THR A 484 2.02 -8.10 0.36
CA THR A 484 2.78 -8.96 1.28
C THR A 484 2.14 -8.98 2.68
N ALA A 485 2.51 -9.97 3.51
CA ALA A 485 2.06 -10.04 4.91
C ALA A 485 2.48 -8.80 5.72
N ALA A 486 3.68 -8.27 5.47
CA ALA A 486 4.17 -7.05 6.11
C ALA A 486 3.35 -5.81 5.72
N ASP A 487 2.91 -5.74 4.45
CA ASP A 487 2.02 -4.66 4.02
C ASP A 487 0.66 -4.78 4.69
N ALA A 488 0.11 -5.99 4.79
CA ALA A 488 -1.19 -6.19 5.42
C ALA A 488 -1.20 -5.74 6.89
N ALA A 489 -0.22 -6.18 7.69
CA ALA A 489 -0.09 -5.72 9.08
C ALA A 489 0.19 -4.21 9.17
N GLY A 490 1.17 -3.72 8.42
CA GLY A 490 1.58 -2.32 8.47
C GLY A 490 0.50 -1.34 8.02
N MET A 491 -0.27 -1.68 6.99
CA MET A 491 -1.39 -0.87 6.50
C MET A 491 -2.58 -0.91 7.46
N LEU A 492 -2.91 -2.08 8.01
CA LEU A 492 -3.99 -2.20 9.00
C LEU A 492 -3.66 -1.36 10.24
N ASN A 493 -2.41 -1.40 10.70
CA ASN A 493 -1.91 -0.52 11.76
C ASN A 493 -2.00 0.97 11.39
N ALA A 494 -1.69 1.33 10.14
CA ALA A 494 -1.83 2.69 9.65
C ALA A 494 -3.31 3.13 9.58
N ALA A 495 -4.23 2.26 9.18
CA ALA A 495 -5.67 2.51 9.14
C ALA A 495 -6.24 2.77 10.54
N PHE A 496 -5.87 1.97 11.54
CA PHE A 496 -6.25 2.22 12.93
C PHE A 496 -5.72 3.57 13.44
N LYS A 497 -4.49 3.95 13.08
CA LYS A 497 -3.89 5.25 13.46
C LYS A 497 -4.48 6.43 12.70
N SER A 498 -4.91 6.24 11.45
CA SER A 498 -5.44 7.31 10.60
C SER A 498 -6.81 7.79 11.06
N GLU A 499 -7.62 6.88 11.63
CA GLU A 499 -9.03 7.06 11.95
C GLU A 499 -9.85 7.61 10.76
N ARG A 500 -9.41 7.31 9.54
CA ARG A 500 -10.18 7.60 8.33
C ARG A 500 -11.00 6.36 7.93
N PRO A 501 -12.15 6.56 7.28
CA PRO A 501 -12.80 5.49 6.53
C PRO A 501 -11.82 4.79 5.60
N THR A 502 -11.62 3.49 5.79
CA THR A 502 -10.62 2.71 5.05
C THR A 502 -11.23 1.43 4.51
N LEU A 503 -11.04 1.15 3.21
CA LEU A 503 -11.28 -0.16 2.62
C LEU A 503 -9.93 -0.83 2.35
N MET A 504 -9.76 -2.03 2.90
CA MET A 504 -8.57 -2.84 2.68
C MET A 504 -8.97 -4.16 2.00
N LEU A 505 -8.60 -4.26 0.73
CA LEU A 505 -8.89 -5.40 -0.14
C LEU A 505 -7.70 -6.37 -0.08
N TYR A 506 -7.85 -7.49 0.62
CA TYR A 506 -6.74 -8.43 0.78
C TYR A 506 -6.82 -9.57 -0.27
N PRO A 507 -5.77 -9.78 -1.08
CA PRO A 507 -5.80 -10.80 -2.13
C PRO A 507 -5.81 -12.22 -1.58
N LYS A 508 -6.81 -13.03 -1.98
CA LYS A 508 -6.98 -14.41 -1.47
C LYS A 508 -5.79 -15.32 -1.78
N ALA A 509 -5.18 -15.18 -2.95
CA ALA A 509 -4.08 -16.05 -3.36
C ALA A 509 -2.81 -15.82 -2.51
N MET A 510 -2.69 -14.67 -1.84
CA MET A 510 -1.53 -14.31 -1.01
C MET A 510 -1.71 -14.67 0.47
N LEU A 511 -2.90 -15.08 0.90
CA LEU A 511 -3.22 -15.27 2.33
C LEU A 511 -2.29 -16.26 3.03
N ASN A 512 -1.92 -17.34 2.35
CA ASN A 512 -1.07 -18.42 2.88
C ASN A 512 0.20 -18.63 2.05
N ASP A 513 0.55 -17.66 1.20
CA ASP A 513 1.81 -17.69 0.44
C ASP A 513 2.99 -17.34 1.38
N GLU A 514 3.82 -18.32 1.66
CA GLU A 514 4.99 -18.20 2.54
C GLU A 514 6.09 -17.33 1.93
N SER A 515 6.14 -17.19 0.59
CA SER A 515 7.15 -16.36 -0.09
C SER A 515 7.01 -14.87 0.20
N VAL A 516 5.82 -14.46 0.66
CA VAL A 516 5.49 -13.07 1.03
C VAL A 516 5.18 -12.92 2.54
N ALA A 517 5.64 -13.86 3.36
CA ALA A 517 5.52 -13.84 4.82
C ALA A 517 6.33 -12.69 5.47
N THR A 518 6.06 -12.44 6.75
CA THR A 518 6.73 -11.40 7.56
C THR A 518 7.14 -11.93 8.94
N SER A 519 7.86 -11.13 9.71
CA SER A 519 8.28 -11.41 11.08
C SER A 519 7.14 -11.20 12.09
N ARG A 520 7.33 -11.69 13.32
CA ARG A 520 6.31 -11.69 14.39
C ARG A 520 6.08 -10.34 15.07
N ASP A 521 6.90 -9.33 14.80
CA ASP A 521 6.84 -8.00 15.40
C ASP A 521 5.77 -7.08 14.76
N LEU A 522 4.61 -7.66 14.45
CA LEU A 522 3.52 -7.05 13.69
C LEU A 522 3.03 -5.71 14.28
N THR A 523 3.09 -5.55 15.61
CA THR A 523 2.62 -4.36 16.31
C THR A 523 3.45 -3.11 16.02
N LYS A 524 4.73 -3.31 15.67
CA LYS A 524 5.66 -2.25 15.26
C LYS A 524 5.53 -1.94 13.78
N GLN A 525 5.02 -2.88 12.98
CA GLN A 525 4.93 -2.72 11.54
C GLN A 525 4.00 -1.58 11.16
N LEU A 526 4.47 -0.75 10.24
CA LEU A 526 3.77 0.43 9.76
C LEU A 526 4.13 0.63 8.30
N VAL A 527 3.11 0.67 7.45
CA VAL A 527 3.24 1.10 6.05
C VAL A 527 2.59 2.47 5.92
N PRO A 528 3.35 3.51 5.53
CA PRO A 528 2.81 4.85 5.34
C PRO A 528 1.69 4.89 4.29
N ILE A 529 0.64 5.67 4.55
CA ILE A 529 -0.51 5.84 3.66
C ILE A 529 -0.12 6.77 2.50
N GLY A 530 -0.22 6.26 1.28
CA GLY A 530 0.05 7.02 0.05
C GLY A 530 1.31 6.55 -0.69
N PRO A 531 2.50 6.55 -0.07
CA PRO A 531 3.73 6.18 -0.74
C PRO A 531 3.73 4.76 -1.35
N ALA A 532 4.23 4.65 -2.58
CA ALA A 532 4.45 3.36 -3.23
C ALA A 532 5.75 2.72 -2.75
N ARG A 533 5.87 1.38 -2.87
CA ARG A 533 7.13 0.66 -2.62
C ARG A 533 7.87 0.46 -3.93
N LYS A 534 9.13 0.86 -3.99
CA LYS A 534 10.04 0.47 -5.07
C LYS A 534 10.70 -0.86 -4.71
N LEU A 535 10.41 -1.91 -5.47
CA LEU A 535 10.97 -3.25 -5.25
C LEU A 535 12.30 -3.42 -5.97
N ARG A 536 12.39 -2.84 -7.17
CA ARG A 536 13.55 -2.99 -8.05
C ARG A 536 13.84 -1.68 -8.77
N GLY A 537 15.12 -1.30 -8.82
CA GLY A 537 15.58 -0.20 -9.64
C GLY A 537 15.82 -0.61 -11.10
N GLY A 538 15.43 0.24 -12.05
CA GLY A 538 15.67 0.03 -13.47
C GLY A 538 15.74 1.32 -14.28
N ARG A 539 16.13 1.19 -15.55
CA ARG A 539 16.35 2.32 -16.47
C ARG A 539 15.70 2.16 -17.84
N ASP A 540 15.23 0.96 -18.18
CA ASP A 540 14.75 0.64 -19.53
C ASP A 540 13.21 0.59 -19.61
N LEU A 541 12.56 0.16 -18.53
CA LEU A 541 11.09 -0.02 -18.42
C LEU A 541 10.63 0.21 -16.98
N THR A 542 9.48 0.85 -16.78
CA THR A 542 8.79 0.92 -15.47
C THR A 542 7.59 -0.04 -15.49
N LEU A 543 7.52 -0.94 -14.51
CA LEU A 543 6.37 -1.80 -14.21
C LEU A 543 5.70 -1.31 -12.93
N VAL A 544 4.40 -1.04 -12.98
CA VAL A 544 3.59 -0.65 -11.82
C VAL A 544 2.50 -1.70 -11.59
N GLY A 545 2.39 -2.24 -10.38
CA GLY A 545 1.36 -3.20 -9.98
C GLY A 545 0.91 -3.03 -8.53
N TRP A 546 -0.05 -3.85 -8.09
CA TRP A 546 -0.54 -3.91 -6.70
C TRP A 546 -1.24 -5.26 -6.46
N GLY A 547 -1.34 -5.68 -5.19
CA GLY A 547 -1.93 -6.98 -4.86
C GLY A 547 -1.23 -8.14 -5.58
N ASN A 548 -1.99 -9.07 -6.17
CA ASN A 548 -1.39 -10.28 -6.78
C ASN A 548 -0.49 -9.98 -7.99
N THR A 549 -0.64 -8.82 -8.66
CA THR A 549 0.13 -8.53 -9.88
C THR A 549 1.59 -8.15 -9.59
N VAL A 550 1.92 -7.79 -8.35
CA VAL A 550 3.30 -7.40 -7.96
C VAL A 550 4.29 -8.53 -8.20
N GLY A 551 3.97 -9.75 -7.77
CA GLY A 551 4.82 -10.92 -8.00
C GLY A 551 4.98 -11.23 -9.50
N ILE A 552 3.97 -10.96 -10.31
CA ILE A 552 4.04 -11.13 -11.78
C ILE A 552 5.01 -10.10 -12.38
N CYS A 553 4.98 -8.85 -11.92
CA CYS A 553 5.89 -7.80 -12.36
C CYS A 553 7.35 -8.10 -11.97
N GLU A 554 7.60 -8.60 -10.76
CA GLU A 554 8.96 -8.97 -10.32
C GLU A 554 9.53 -10.10 -11.19
N ARG A 555 8.74 -11.16 -11.42
CA ARG A 555 9.14 -12.28 -12.30
C ARG A 555 9.45 -11.80 -13.71
N ALA A 556 8.62 -10.93 -14.29
CA ALA A 556 8.86 -10.34 -15.60
C ALA A 556 10.16 -9.51 -15.63
N ALA A 557 10.41 -8.71 -14.59
CA ALA A 557 11.64 -7.94 -14.47
C ALA A 557 12.89 -8.83 -14.34
N GLU A 558 12.81 -9.96 -13.63
CA GLU A 558 13.89 -10.94 -13.55
C GLU A 558 14.19 -11.59 -14.90
N ALA A 559 13.15 -11.94 -15.68
CA ALA A 559 13.34 -12.50 -17.01
C ALA A 559 13.96 -11.49 -17.99
N LEU A 560 13.54 -10.22 -17.94
CA LEU A 560 14.13 -9.12 -18.73
C LEU A 560 15.60 -8.87 -18.35
N ASP A 561 15.95 -8.97 -17.07
CA ASP A 561 17.32 -8.77 -16.60
C ASP A 561 18.28 -9.83 -17.15
N ARG A 562 17.82 -11.07 -17.30
CA ARG A 562 18.59 -12.14 -17.97
C ARG A 562 18.88 -11.82 -19.45
N ALA A 563 18.03 -11.00 -20.07
CA ALA A 563 18.21 -10.48 -21.42
C ALA A 563 18.94 -9.12 -21.48
N GLY A 564 19.48 -8.63 -20.34
CA GLY A 564 20.23 -7.38 -20.27
C GLY A 564 19.38 -6.10 -20.19
N VAL A 565 18.07 -6.24 -19.93
CA VAL A 565 17.14 -5.10 -19.79
C VAL A 565 16.80 -4.89 -18.32
N ALA A 566 17.04 -3.68 -17.81
CA ALA A 566 16.79 -3.33 -16.42
C ALA A 566 15.42 -2.65 -16.25
N ALA A 567 14.43 -3.42 -15.81
CA ALA A 567 13.10 -2.93 -15.45
C ALA A 567 13.02 -2.46 -13.98
N GLU A 568 12.41 -1.30 -13.76
CA GLU A 568 12.00 -0.80 -12.45
C GLU A 568 10.63 -1.40 -12.09
N VAL A 569 10.45 -1.81 -10.83
CA VAL A 569 9.17 -2.36 -10.33
C VAL A 569 8.68 -1.56 -9.14
N ILE A 570 7.44 -1.07 -9.25
CA ILE A 570 6.74 -0.27 -8.24
C ILE A 570 5.46 -1.00 -7.82
N ASP A 571 5.29 -1.19 -6.53
CA ASP A 571 4.04 -1.64 -5.89
C ASP A 571 3.30 -0.42 -5.32
N LEU A 572 2.10 -0.14 -5.84
CA LEU A 572 1.33 1.03 -5.42
C LEU A 572 0.85 0.95 -3.99
N ARG A 573 0.44 -0.25 -3.51
CA ARG A 573 -0.05 -0.52 -2.15
C ARG A 573 -1.35 0.19 -1.75
N SER A 574 -1.44 1.49 -2.00
CA SER A 574 -2.57 2.37 -1.77
C SER A 574 -3.00 2.98 -3.11
N LEU A 575 -4.30 2.91 -3.40
CA LEU A 575 -4.91 3.42 -4.63
C LEU A 575 -5.57 4.77 -4.39
N SER A 576 -5.98 5.04 -3.15
CA SER A 576 -6.46 6.35 -2.74
C SER A 576 -6.00 6.63 -1.31
N PRO A 577 -5.08 7.59 -1.08
CA PRO A 577 -4.25 8.26 -2.09
C PRO A 577 -3.21 7.31 -2.71
N TRP A 578 -2.76 7.56 -3.94
CA TRP A 578 -1.68 6.82 -4.58
C TRP A 578 -0.46 7.71 -4.83
N ASP A 579 0.73 7.12 -4.96
CA ASP A 579 1.99 7.85 -5.13
C ASP A 579 2.27 8.22 -6.59
N GLU A 580 1.53 9.22 -7.06
CA GLU A 580 1.71 9.81 -8.38
C GLU A 580 3.18 10.21 -8.65
N ARG A 581 3.84 10.82 -7.66
CA ARG A 581 5.18 11.39 -7.83
C ARG A 581 6.21 10.31 -8.15
N SER A 582 6.19 9.20 -7.41
CA SER A 582 7.11 8.09 -7.64
C SER A 582 6.90 7.43 -9.01
N VAL A 583 5.64 7.28 -9.44
CA VAL A 583 5.33 6.69 -10.74
C VAL A 583 5.77 7.60 -11.88
N ILE A 584 5.45 8.91 -11.84
CA ILE A 584 5.89 9.86 -12.86
C ILE A 584 7.42 9.88 -12.94
N ALA A 585 8.12 10.01 -11.80
CA ALA A 585 9.57 10.07 -11.80
C ALA A 585 10.21 8.80 -12.40
N SER A 586 9.64 7.62 -12.15
CA SER A 586 10.11 6.38 -12.77
C SER A 586 9.79 6.32 -14.27
N ALA A 587 8.57 6.68 -14.66
CA ALA A 587 8.12 6.68 -16.03
C ALA A 587 8.94 7.64 -16.91
N GLU A 588 9.25 8.85 -16.42
CA GLU A 588 10.13 9.82 -17.08
C GLU A 588 11.54 9.27 -17.25
N LYS A 589 12.07 8.59 -16.23
CA LYS A 589 13.40 7.99 -16.25
C LYS A 589 13.53 6.87 -17.28
N THR A 590 12.50 6.03 -17.44
CA THR A 590 12.53 4.86 -18.33
C THR A 590 11.95 5.14 -19.72
N ALA A 591 11.22 6.24 -19.89
CA ALA A 591 10.44 6.59 -21.09
C ALA A 591 9.37 5.57 -21.49
N ARG A 592 9.15 4.54 -20.66
CA ARG A 592 8.30 3.38 -20.93
C ARG A 592 7.64 2.92 -19.64
N LEU A 593 6.32 2.75 -19.67
CA LEU A 593 5.50 2.38 -18.53
C LEU A 593 4.52 1.26 -18.90
N ILE A 594 4.46 0.21 -18.07
CA ILE A 594 3.39 -0.79 -18.09
C ILE A 594 2.72 -0.80 -16.72
N VAL A 595 1.40 -0.63 -16.70
CA VAL A 595 0.59 -0.76 -15.49
C VAL A 595 -0.16 -2.09 -15.53
N VAL A 596 -0.07 -2.89 -14.46
CA VAL A 596 -0.61 -4.26 -14.39
C VAL A 596 -1.57 -4.40 -13.21
N HIS A 597 -2.84 -4.71 -13.47
CA HIS A 597 -3.86 -4.87 -12.42
C HIS A 597 -4.95 -5.88 -12.78
N GLU A 598 -5.67 -6.41 -11.79
CA GLU A 598 -6.68 -7.46 -12.00
C GLU A 598 -8.07 -6.93 -12.38
N ASP A 599 -8.41 -5.68 -12.03
CA ASP A 599 -9.72 -5.12 -12.39
C ASP A 599 -9.93 -5.00 -13.90
N ASN A 600 -11.13 -4.59 -14.29
CA ASN A 600 -11.52 -4.28 -15.66
C ASN A 600 -10.54 -3.35 -16.38
N HIS A 601 -10.28 -3.64 -17.65
CA HIS A 601 -9.49 -2.78 -18.51
C HIS A 601 -10.16 -1.42 -18.73
N THR A 602 -11.46 -1.38 -19.01
CA THR A 602 -12.21 -0.11 -19.14
C THR A 602 -12.53 0.45 -17.76
N GLY A 603 -12.15 1.71 -17.54
CA GLY A 603 -12.39 2.40 -16.26
C GLY A 603 -11.56 1.88 -15.08
N GLY A 604 -10.71 0.86 -15.27
CA GLY A 604 -9.80 0.37 -14.23
C GLY A 604 -8.74 1.39 -13.84
N PHE A 605 -8.22 1.26 -12.62
CA PHE A 605 -7.33 2.24 -12.00
C PHE A 605 -6.02 2.46 -12.78
N GLY A 606 -5.56 1.50 -13.58
CA GLY A 606 -4.43 1.71 -14.47
C GLY A 606 -4.65 2.83 -15.51
N SER A 607 -5.91 3.14 -15.83
CA SER A 607 -6.26 4.28 -16.70
C SER A 607 -5.92 5.62 -16.05
N GLU A 608 -6.20 5.76 -14.75
CA GLU A 608 -5.88 6.96 -13.96
C GLU A 608 -4.36 7.20 -13.92
N VAL A 609 -3.60 6.12 -13.69
CA VAL A 609 -2.13 6.17 -13.68
C VAL A 609 -1.59 6.66 -15.03
N VAL A 610 -2.08 6.10 -16.14
CA VAL A 610 -1.63 6.48 -17.48
C VAL A 610 -2.07 7.90 -17.85
N ALA A 611 -3.30 8.30 -17.53
CA ALA A 611 -3.79 9.65 -17.77
C ALA A 611 -2.94 10.68 -17.00
N THR A 612 -2.67 10.41 -15.73
CA THR A 612 -1.85 11.29 -14.89
C THR A 612 -0.42 11.43 -15.43
N VAL A 613 0.20 10.33 -15.87
CA VAL A 613 1.52 10.38 -16.53
C VAL A 613 1.45 11.17 -17.83
N ALA A 614 0.41 10.99 -18.65
CA ALA A 614 0.25 11.72 -19.90
C ALA A 614 0.07 13.24 -19.70
N GLU A 615 -0.61 13.65 -18.63
CA GLU A 615 -0.85 15.06 -18.31
C GLU A 615 0.35 15.75 -17.65
N LYS A 616 1.11 15.02 -16.83
CA LYS A 616 2.07 15.62 -15.89
C LYS A 616 3.54 15.27 -16.14
N ALA A 617 3.83 14.22 -16.90
CA ALA A 617 5.22 13.92 -17.27
C ALA A 617 5.79 15.01 -18.18
N ARG A 618 7.06 15.34 -17.97
CA ARG A 618 7.81 16.37 -18.71
C ARG A 618 8.48 15.84 -19.96
N VAL A 619 8.52 14.52 -20.13
CA VAL A 619 9.07 13.84 -21.29
C VAL A 619 8.05 12.86 -21.88
N PRO A 620 8.12 12.55 -23.19
CA PRO A 620 7.29 11.51 -23.78
C PRO A 620 7.50 10.15 -23.10
N VAL A 621 6.41 9.52 -22.68
CA VAL A 621 6.40 8.17 -22.10
C VAL A 621 5.51 7.26 -22.94
N ALA A 622 6.05 6.13 -23.40
CA ALA A 622 5.25 5.09 -24.05
C ALA A 622 4.56 4.22 -22.99
N CYS A 623 3.23 4.26 -22.96
CA CYS A 623 2.43 3.57 -21.95
C CYS A 623 1.69 2.34 -22.52
N ARG A 624 1.58 1.29 -21.71
CA ARG A 624 0.67 0.15 -21.91
C ARG A 624 -0.01 -0.23 -20.60
N ARG A 625 -1.17 -0.87 -20.71
CA ARG A 625 -1.90 -1.41 -19.56
C ARG A 625 -2.18 -2.89 -19.79
N ILE A 626 -2.09 -3.68 -18.73
CA ILE A 626 -2.38 -5.11 -18.74
C ILE A 626 -3.39 -5.36 -17.63
N ALA A 627 -4.59 -5.71 -18.05
CA ALA A 627 -5.72 -5.88 -17.17
C ALA A 627 -6.64 -6.98 -17.69
N ARG A 628 -7.61 -7.38 -16.86
CA ARG A 628 -8.69 -8.24 -17.31
C ARG A 628 -9.50 -7.53 -18.40
N PRO A 629 -9.85 -8.18 -19.52
CA PRO A 629 -10.78 -7.58 -20.48
C PRO A 629 -12.16 -7.37 -19.82
N ASP A 630 -13.04 -6.60 -20.46
CA ASP A 630 -14.36 -6.25 -19.93
C ASP A 630 -15.34 -7.45 -20.01
N THR A 631 -15.05 -8.48 -19.22
CA THR A 631 -15.79 -9.74 -19.12
C THR A 631 -15.71 -10.30 -17.71
N HIS A 632 -16.54 -11.31 -17.42
CA HIS A 632 -16.59 -11.96 -16.12
C HIS A 632 -15.59 -13.11 -16.02
N ILE A 633 -15.13 -13.40 -14.80
CA ILE A 633 -14.22 -14.52 -14.53
C ILE A 633 -15.01 -15.85 -14.55
N PRO A 634 -14.70 -16.78 -15.47
CA PRO A 634 -15.37 -18.08 -15.54
C PRO A 634 -14.85 -19.04 -14.47
N CYS A 635 -15.63 -20.07 -14.11
CA CYS A 635 -15.16 -21.12 -13.19
C CYS A 635 -14.11 -22.05 -13.81
N HIS A 636 -13.99 -22.09 -15.15
CA HIS A 636 -12.96 -22.88 -15.80
C HIS A 636 -11.60 -22.22 -15.58
N PHE A 637 -10.75 -22.84 -14.76
CA PHE A 637 -9.52 -22.20 -14.27
C PHE A 637 -8.55 -21.78 -15.39
N GLY A 638 -8.41 -22.59 -16.44
CA GLY A 638 -7.58 -22.22 -17.59
C GLY A 638 -8.08 -20.94 -18.29
N ASN A 639 -9.40 -20.81 -18.49
CA ASN A 639 -9.98 -19.62 -19.11
C ASN A 639 -9.89 -18.42 -18.16
N GLN A 640 -10.05 -18.65 -16.86
CA GLN A 640 -9.85 -17.63 -15.83
C GLN A 640 -8.44 -17.05 -15.89
N LEU A 641 -7.39 -17.89 -15.96
CA LEU A 641 -6.01 -17.41 -16.09
C LEU A 641 -5.75 -16.68 -17.40
N GLU A 642 -6.33 -17.14 -18.52
CA GLU A 642 -6.20 -16.48 -19.83
C GLU A 642 -6.74 -15.03 -19.83
N LEU A 643 -7.80 -14.78 -19.04
CA LEU A 643 -8.38 -13.45 -18.91
C LEU A 643 -7.57 -12.54 -17.97
N LEU A 644 -6.84 -13.09 -17.00
CA LEU A 644 -6.10 -12.31 -16.01
C LEU A 644 -4.75 -11.84 -16.56
N PRO A 645 -4.11 -10.84 -15.92
CA PRO A 645 -2.70 -10.59 -16.15
C PRO A 645 -1.87 -11.85 -15.85
N THR A 646 -0.98 -12.22 -16.77
CA THR A 646 -0.07 -13.36 -16.61
C THR A 646 1.37 -12.92 -16.86
N PHE A 647 2.32 -13.69 -16.33
CA PHE A 647 3.75 -13.49 -16.59
C PHE A 647 4.05 -13.41 -18.09
N GLU A 648 3.46 -14.32 -18.87
CA GLU A 648 3.57 -14.34 -20.33
C GLU A 648 3.05 -13.06 -20.99
N ARG A 649 1.85 -12.59 -20.62
CA ARG A 649 1.27 -11.38 -21.19
C ARG A 649 2.08 -10.13 -20.84
N VAL A 650 2.61 -10.05 -19.62
CA VAL A 650 3.49 -8.95 -19.19
C VAL A 650 4.78 -8.94 -20.01
N LEU A 651 5.43 -10.08 -20.18
CA LEU A 651 6.66 -10.17 -20.98
C LEU A 651 6.44 -9.88 -22.46
N ASN A 652 5.36 -10.36 -23.06
CA ASN A 652 5.05 -10.10 -24.48
C ASN A 652 4.86 -8.59 -24.74
N VAL A 653 4.11 -7.90 -23.87
CA VAL A 653 3.91 -6.44 -23.99
C VAL A 653 5.20 -5.67 -23.70
N ALA A 654 5.99 -6.12 -22.72
CA ALA A 654 7.31 -5.53 -22.45
C ALA A 654 8.24 -5.68 -23.66
N ALA A 655 8.28 -6.86 -24.28
CA ALA A 655 9.06 -7.12 -25.49
C ALA A 655 8.63 -6.23 -26.66
N GLU A 656 7.32 -6.04 -26.88
CA GLU A 656 6.80 -5.09 -27.87
C GLU A 656 7.31 -3.66 -27.60
N LEU A 657 7.22 -3.20 -26.35
CA LEU A 657 7.59 -1.83 -25.97
C LEU A 657 9.10 -1.57 -25.99
N LEU A 658 9.90 -2.64 -25.90
CA LEU A 658 11.37 -2.64 -25.84
C LEU A 658 12.03 -3.10 -27.15
N ASP A 659 11.24 -3.37 -28.19
CA ASP A 659 11.71 -3.91 -29.48
C ASP A 659 12.52 -5.22 -29.32
N LEU A 660 12.05 -6.14 -28.48
CA LEU A 660 12.64 -7.46 -28.29
C LEU A 660 11.84 -8.53 -29.06
N ASP A 661 12.51 -9.62 -29.41
CA ASP A 661 11.87 -10.87 -29.83
C ASP A 661 11.75 -11.80 -28.63
N ILE A 662 10.58 -12.43 -28.49
CA ILE A 662 10.32 -13.43 -27.46
C ILE A 662 9.76 -14.70 -28.12
N ALA A 663 10.37 -15.84 -27.78
CA ALA A 663 9.90 -17.15 -28.16
C ALA A 663 9.61 -17.97 -26.90
N TRP A 664 8.54 -18.76 -26.92
CA TRP A 664 8.11 -19.57 -25.78
C TRP A 664 8.45 -21.03 -26.01
N GLN A 665 9.27 -21.60 -25.12
CA GLN A 665 9.51 -23.04 -25.09
C GLN A 665 8.43 -23.71 -24.26
N GLN A 666 7.54 -24.43 -24.94
CA GLN A 666 6.52 -25.24 -24.29
C GLN A 666 7.18 -26.43 -23.56
N PRO A 667 6.72 -26.80 -22.36
CA PRO A 667 7.12 -28.06 -21.74
C PRO A 667 6.76 -29.21 -22.69
N GLN A 668 7.71 -30.07 -23.05
CA GLN A 668 7.41 -31.30 -23.79
C GLN A 668 6.50 -32.17 -22.92
N HIS A 669 5.23 -32.28 -23.31
CA HIS A 669 4.33 -33.26 -22.73
C HIS A 669 4.58 -34.60 -23.43
N VAL A 670 5.43 -35.43 -22.85
CA VAL A 670 5.49 -36.85 -23.22
C VAL A 670 4.27 -37.50 -22.55
N ASP A 671 3.37 -38.08 -23.34
CA ASP A 671 2.35 -38.97 -22.79
C ASP A 671 3.03 -40.34 -22.60
N ASP A 672 3.55 -40.56 -21.40
CA ASP A 672 4.24 -41.78 -20.98
C ASP A 672 3.27 -42.84 -20.42
N GLY A 673 1.95 -42.61 -20.53
CA GLY A 673 0.94 -43.48 -19.94
C GLY A 673 0.73 -43.28 -18.43
N ILE A 674 1.47 -42.38 -17.77
CA ILE A 674 1.41 -42.17 -16.32
C ILE A 674 0.58 -40.93 -15.99
N GLU A 675 -0.44 -41.09 -15.15
CA GLU A 675 -1.20 -39.97 -14.59
C GLU A 675 -0.63 -39.59 -13.21
N VAL A 676 -0.40 -38.29 -13.00
CA VAL A 676 0.01 -37.75 -11.71
C VAL A 676 -1.23 -37.29 -10.95
N ILE A 677 -1.52 -37.90 -9.81
CA ILE A 677 -2.58 -37.46 -8.90
C ILE A 677 -1.99 -36.39 -7.98
N THR A 678 -2.64 -35.24 -7.97
CA THR A 678 -2.26 -34.11 -7.09
C THR A 678 -3.21 -33.97 -5.91
N ALA A 679 -2.70 -33.49 -4.78
CA ALA A 679 -3.48 -33.20 -3.58
C ALA A 679 -4.62 -32.22 -3.88
N ILE A 680 -5.81 -32.48 -3.33
CA ILE A 680 -6.97 -31.59 -3.45
C ILE A 680 -7.45 -31.14 -2.08
N GLY A 681 -7.96 -29.91 -1.99
CA GLY A 681 -8.63 -29.39 -0.79
C GLY A 681 -10.12 -29.71 -0.78
N SER A 682 -10.74 -29.57 0.40
CA SER A 682 -12.20 -29.64 0.58
C SER A 682 -12.93 -28.38 0.11
N GLY A 683 -12.20 -27.25 -0.02
CA GLY A 683 -12.72 -26.00 -0.53
C GLY A 683 -11.63 -24.95 -0.79
N PRO A 684 -12.00 -23.73 -1.22
CA PRO A 684 -11.07 -22.69 -1.66
C PRO A 684 -10.20 -22.07 -0.54
N SER A 685 -10.47 -22.42 0.71
CA SER A 685 -9.69 -22.03 1.88
C SER A 685 -8.51 -22.98 2.16
N ASP A 686 -8.45 -24.13 1.50
CA ASP A 686 -7.41 -25.13 1.75
C ASP A 686 -6.19 -24.87 0.86
N ASP A 687 -5.07 -24.58 1.50
CA ASP A 687 -3.75 -24.47 0.85
C ASP A 687 -2.91 -25.72 1.04
N ARG A 688 -3.16 -26.44 2.13
CA ARG A 688 -2.53 -27.70 2.47
C ARG A 688 -3.58 -28.71 2.90
N VAL A 689 -3.30 -29.97 2.65
CA VAL A 689 -4.02 -31.10 3.23
C VAL A 689 -3.02 -32.05 3.88
N GLU A 690 -3.41 -32.66 4.98
CA GLU A 690 -2.61 -33.68 5.65
C GLU A 690 -3.06 -35.06 5.18
N ILE A 691 -2.12 -35.90 4.74
CA ILE A 691 -2.43 -37.29 4.42
C ILE A 691 -2.55 -38.08 5.71
N VAL A 692 -3.76 -38.26 6.22
CA VAL A 692 -4.02 -39.00 7.46
C VAL A 692 -3.58 -40.46 7.30
N GLN A 693 -3.99 -41.08 6.20
CA GLN A 693 -3.57 -42.43 5.85
C GLN A 693 -3.74 -42.72 4.36
N TRP A 694 -2.78 -43.43 3.77
CA TRP A 694 -2.96 -44.11 2.49
C TRP A 694 -3.86 -45.35 2.66
N LEU A 695 -4.81 -45.49 1.74
CA LEU A 695 -5.75 -46.61 1.64
C LEU A 695 -5.32 -47.63 0.57
N VAL A 696 -4.24 -47.34 -0.16
CA VAL A 696 -3.64 -48.17 -1.21
C VAL A 696 -2.13 -48.32 -1.02
N SER A 697 -1.55 -49.34 -1.65
CA SER A 697 -0.12 -49.65 -1.67
C SER A 697 0.45 -49.61 -3.09
N LEU A 698 1.78 -49.53 -3.20
CA LEU A 698 2.48 -49.63 -4.49
C LEU A 698 2.16 -50.97 -5.18
N GLY A 699 1.80 -50.92 -6.45
CA GLY A 699 1.40 -52.08 -7.26
C GLY A 699 -0.09 -52.42 -7.19
N ASP A 700 -0.89 -51.74 -6.36
CA ASP A 700 -2.33 -51.96 -6.31
C ASP A 700 -3.01 -51.51 -7.61
N VAL A 701 -3.95 -52.32 -8.09
CA VAL A 701 -4.82 -51.98 -9.22
C VAL A 701 -6.01 -51.19 -8.70
N VAL A 702 -6.16 -49.96 -9.17
CA VAL A 702 -7.23 -49.04 -8.77
C VAL A 702 -8.12 -48.73 -9.96
N THR A 703 -9.42 -48.62 -9.71
CA THR A 703 -10.38 -48.08 -10.69
C THR A 703 -10.80 -46.68 -10.29
N ARG A 704 -11.36 -45.92 -11.23
CA ARG A 704 -11.91 -44.59 -10.98
C ARG A 704 -12.93 -44.63 -9.83
N GLY A 705 -12.73 -43.77 -8.83
CA GLY A 705 -13.53 -43.72 -7.61
C GLY A 705 -13.00 -44.58 -6.47
N THR A 706 -11.96 -45.40 -6.69
CA THR A 706 -11.30 -46.15 -5.61
C THR A 706 -10.62 -45.17 -4.65
N PRO A 707 -10.93 -45.19 -3.34
CA PRO A 707 -10.22 -44.37 -2.35
C PRO A 707 -8.72 -44.66 -2.36
N LEU A 708 -7.91 -43.62 -2.51
CA LEU A 708 -6.44 -43.67 -2.49
C LEU A 708 -5.89 -43.29 -1.12
N ALA A 709 -6.37 -42.19 -0.55
CA ALA A 709 -5.91 -41.69 0.75
C ALA A 709 -7.05 -40.96 1.47
N SER A 710 -7.08 -41.09 2.79
CA SER A 710 -7.88 -40.21 3.64
C SER A 710 -7.06 -38.97 3.94
N VAL A 711 -7.62 -37.79 3.63
CA VAL A 711 -6.95 -36.50 3.80
C VAL A 711 -7.73 -35.59 4.73
N GLU A 712 -7.02 -34.89 5.60
CA GLU A 712 -7.56 -33.86 6.47
C GLU A 712 -7.30 -32.48 5.88
N ALA A 713 -8.38 -31.78 5.56
CA ALA A 713 -8.36 -30.39 5.14
C ALA A 713 -8.86 -29.48 6.26
N SER A 714 -8.76 -28.16 6.09
CA SER A 714 -9.07 -27.20 7.17
C SER A 714 -10.52 -27.22 7.67
N LYS A 715 -11.44 -27.82 6.90
CA LYS A 715 -12.89 -27.86 7.18
C LYS A 715 -13.45 -29.27 7.33
N SER A 716 -12.76 -30.30 6.86
CA SER A 716 -13.27 -31.67 6.84
C SER A 716 -12.18 -32.68 6.55
N VAL A 717 -12.37 -33.91 7.05
CA VAL A 717 -11.66 -35.10 6.59
C VAL A 717 -12.47 -35.73 5.46
N PHE A 718 -11.83 -36.10 4.36
CA PHE A 718 -12.46 -36.79 3.24
C PHE A 718 -11.50 -37.74 2.54
N ASP A 719 -12.04 -38.71 1.80
CA ASP A 719 -11.22 -39.65 1.06
C ASP A 719 -10.98 -39.16 -0.38
N MET A 720 -9.72 -38.97 -0.74
CA MET A 720 -9.30 -38.75 -2.11
C MET A 720 -9.40 -40.04 -2.89
N THR A 721 -10.02 -40.02 -4.06
CA THR A 721 -10.23 -41.20 -4.91
C THR A 721 -9.46 -41.13 -6.21
N SER A 722 -9.13 -42.28 -6.80
CA SER A 722 -8.48 -42.38 -8.11
C SER A 722 -9.35 -41.77 -9.21
N MET A 723 -8.72 -41.02 -10.10
CA MET A 723 -9.37 -40.41 -11.28
C MET A 723 -9.33 -41.30 -12.52
N VAL A 724 -8.46 -42.31 -12.51
CA VAL A 724 -8.15 -43.17 -13.65
C VAL A 724 -8.14 -44.64 -13.23
N ASP A 725 -8.33 -45.52 -14.20
CA ASP A 725 -8.10 -46.95 -14.03
C ASP A 725 -6.61 -47.23 -14.30
N GLY A 726 -5.96 -47.98 -13.41
CA GLY A 726 -4.52 -48.20 -13.52
C GLY A 726 -3.85 -48.84 -12.31
N THR A 727 -2.53 -48.87 -12.34
CA THR A 727 -1.68 -49.44 -11.28
C THR A 727 -0.94 -48.32 -10.55
N VAL A 728 -0.97 -48.31 -9.21
CA VAL A 728 -0.23 -47.33 -8.40
C VAL A 728 1.27 -47.58 -8.52
N LEU A 729 2.02 -46.64 -9.11
CA LEU A 729 3.46 -46.75 -9.31
C LEU A 729 4.28 -46.10 -8.20
N GLU A 730 3.79 -44.99 -7.67
CA GLU A 730 4.53 -44.17 -6.71
C GLU A 730 3.55 -43.44 -5.79
N LEU A 731 3.90 -43.36 -4.51
CA LEU A 731 3.27 -42.51 -3.49
C LEU A 731 4.36 -41.55 -2.99
N THR A 732 4.22 -40.26 -3.23
CA THR A 732 5.30 -39.27 -3.03
C THR A 732 5.26 -38.60 -1.66
N ALA A 733 4.29 -38.93 -0.81
CA ALA A 733 4.10 -38.36 0.52
C ALA A 733 3.80 -39.45 1.56
N GLU A 734 4.33 -39.30 2.77
CA GLU A 734 4.13 -40.23 3.89
C GLU A 734 2.83 -39.96 4.67
N ASN A 735 2.37 -40.91 5.48
CA ASN A 735 1.26 -40.67 6.41
C ASN A 735 1.67 -39.59 7.43
N GLY A 736 0.77 -38.64 7.71
CA GLY A 736 1.02 -37.43 8.50
C GLY A 736 1.74 -36.31 7.73
N ALA A 737 2.06 -36.51 6.45
CA ALA A 737 2.67 -35.45 5.64
C ALA A 737 1.62 -34.40 5.27
N SER A 738 1.93 -33.14 5.58
CA SER A 738 1.19 -31.98 5.09
C SER A 738 1.70 -31.61 3.70
N VAL A 739 0.85 -31.71 2.68
CA VAL A 739 1.18 -31.44 1.26
C VAL A 739 0.40 -30.24 0.74
N LEU A 740 0.97 -29.48 -0.20
CA LEU A 740 0.28 -28.34 -0.81
C LEU A 740 -0.82 -28.83 -1.76
N VAL A 741 -1.98 -28.16 -1.76
CA VAL A 741 -3.02 -28.43 -2.75
C VAL A 741 -2.47 -28.16 -4.16
N GLY A 742 -2.56 -29.15 -5.05
CA GLY A 742 -1.96 -29.15 -6.39
C GLY A 742 -0.58 -29.82 -6.48
N GLU A 743 0.04 -30.22 -5.36
CA GLU A 743 1.31 -30.95 -5.35
C GLU A 743 1.10 -32.43 -5.73
N PRO A 744 2.00 -33.05 -6.52
CA PRO A 744 1.96 -34.49 -6.79
C PRO A 744 2.01 -35.33 -5.51
N ILE A 745 1.03 -36.22 -5.32
CA ILE A 745 0.99 -37.16 -4.18
C ILE A 745 1.05 -38.63 -4.60
N ALA A 746 0.66 -38.95 -5.85
CA ALA A 746 0.76 -40.30 -6.37
C ALA A 746 0.93 -40.30 -7.90
N ARG A 747 1.49 -41.39 -8.43
CA ARG A 747 1.59 -41.67 -9.87
C ARG A 747 0.91 -42.99 -10.19
N ILE A 748 0.04 -42.99 -11.20
CA ILE A 748 -0.74 -44.17 -11.60
C ILE A 748 -0.47 -44.45 -13.08
N GLU A 749 -0.03 -45.67 -13.40
CA GLU A 749 0.08 -46.15 -14.78
C GLU A 749 -1.32 -46.43 -15.32
N ARG A 750 -1.76 -45.70 -16.36
CA ARG A 750 -3.11 -45.78 -16.88
C ARG A 750 -3.31 -47.01 -17.75
N THR A 751 -4.45 -47.68 -17.60
CA THR A 751 -5.00 -48.56 -18.64
C THR A 751 -5.67 -47.72 -19.74
N ALA A 752 -5.56 -48.14 -21.00
CA ALA A 752 -5.81 -47.35 -22.22
C ALA A 752 -7.23 -46.73 -22.41
N GLU A 753 -8.16 -46.89 -21.46
CA GLU A 753 -9.57 -46.48 -21.58
C GLU A 753 -9.93 -45.15 -20.87
N SER A 754 -9.04 -44.54 -20.08
CA SER A 754 -9.35 -43.29 -19.36
C SER A 754 -9.15 -42.03 -20.21
N THR A 755 -10.22 -41.23 -20.41
CA THR A 755 -10.21 -40.04 -21.28
C THR A 755 -10.24 -38.68 -20.55
N ARG A 756 -10.40 -38.63 -19.22
CA ARG A 756 -10.57 -37.37 -18.47
C ARG A 756 -9.37 -37.09 -17.55
N LYS A 757 -8.60 -36.03 -17.87
CA LYS A 757 -7.44 -35.55 -17.09
C LYS A 757 -7.89 -34.77 -15.85
N GLN A 758 -7.08 -34.77 -14.78
CA GLN A 758 -7.28 -33.87 -13.64
C GLN A 758 -7.21 -32.40 -14.14
N ALA A 759 -7.99 -31.50 -13.55
CA ALA A 759 -7.90 -30.08 -13.87
C ALA A 759 -6.51 -29.58 -13.46
N ALA A 760 -5.59 -29.49 -14.43
CA ALA A 760 -4.21 -29.12 -14.17
C ALA A 760 -4.06 -27.60 -14.12
N ILE A 761 -3.25 -27.11 -13.18
CA ILE A 761 -2.72 -25.75 -13.22
C ILE A 761 -1.79 -25.68 -14.44
N PRO A 762 -2.04 -24.80 -15.43
CA PRO A 762 -1.19 -24.70 -16.60
C PRO A 762 0.26 -24.41 -16.18
N ARG A 763 1.22 -25.23 -16.66
CA ARG A 763 2.64 -24.94 -16.45
C ARG A 763 3.04 -23.81 -17.38
N GLU A 764 3.67 -22.78 -16.82
CA GLU A 764 4.14 -21.65 -17.59
C GLU A 764 5.29 -22.07 -18.52
N ALA A 765 5.26 -21.59 -19.77
CA ALA A 765 6.32 -21.81 -20.73
C ALA A 765 7.58 -21.01 -20.36
N THR A 766 8.75 -21.46 -20.80
CA THR A 766 10.02 -20.75 -20.52
C THR A 766 10.30 -19.75 -21.66
N PRO A 767 10.52 -18.45 -21.37
CA PRO A 767 10.80 -17.47 -22.40
C PRO A 767 12.26 -17.53 -22.87
N VAL A 768 12.47 -17.41 -24.18
CA VAL A 768 13.75 -17.15 -24.82
C VAL A 768 13.67 -15.76 -25.43
N ILE A 769 14.44 -14.82 -24.90
CA ILE A 769 14.42 -13.41 -25.29
C ILE A 769 15.66 -13.09 -26.11
N THR A 770 15.48 -12.54 -27.30
CA THR A 770 16.56 -12.13 -28.21
C THR A 770 16.37 -10.68 -28.65
N ALA A 771 17.45 -9.93 -28.82
CA ALA A 771 17.37 -8.55 -29.31
C ALA A 771 17.07 -8.51 -30.81
N LYS A 772 16.11 -7.67 -31.25
CA LYS A 772 15.90 -7.40 -32.68
C LYS A 772 17.06 -6.58 -33.26
N PRO A 773 17.40 -6.74 -34.56
CA PRO A 773 18.22 -5.78 -35.29
C PRO A 773 17.56 -4.39 -35.24
N LYS A 774 18.30 -3.39 -34.75
CA LYS A 774 17.79 -2.06 -34.39
C LYS A 774 16.96 -1.42 -35.50
N SER A 775 15.67 -1.18 -35.23
CA SER A 775 14.87 -0.19 -35.94
C SER A 775 14.55 0.95 -34.97
N GLY A 776 15.00 2.17 -35.30
CA GLY A 776 14.54 3.44 -34.71
C GLY A 776 14.30 3.49 -33.20
N ARG A 777 15.36 3.44 -32.39
CA ARG A 777 15.26 3.68 -30.95
C ARG A 777 14.68 5.08 -30.69
N LEU A 778 13.58 5.18 -29.93
CA LEU A 778 13.19 6.43 -29.27
C LEU A 778 14.26 6.71 -28.19
N ILE A 779 15.35 7.34 -28.62
CA ILE A 779 16.32 7.94 -27.72
C ILE A 779 15.67 9.23 -27.27
N LEU A 780 15.15 9.27 -26.04
CA LEU A 780 14.93 10.57 -25.42
C LEU A 780 16.29 11.29 -25.44
N PRO A 781 16.38 12.50 -26.02
CA PRO A 781 17.59 13.28 -25.86
C PRO A 781 17.73 13.51 -24.36
N ARG A 782 18.67 12.82 -23.72
CA ARG A 782 19.40 13.49 -22.65
C ARG A 782 19.89 14.77 -23.29
N SER A 783 19.70 15.92 -22.65
CA SER A 783 20.32 17.15 -23.14
C SER A 783 21.81 16.87 -23.28
N GLU A 784 22.25 16.54 -24.49
CA GLU A 784 23.60 16.76 -24.97
C GLU A 784 23.72 18.27 -25.18
N ASP A 785 23.42 19.04 -24.13
CA ASP A 785 23.91 20.40 -24.05
C ASP A 785 25.42 20.24 -24.04
N GLY A 786 26.01 20.52 -25.22
CA GLY A 786 27.31 20.09 -25.69
C GLY A 786 28.37 19.89 -24.61
N ILE A 787 28.56 18.65 -24.18
CA ILE A 787 29.84 18.26 -23.60
C ILE A 787 30.83 18.24 -24.76
N ARG A 788 31.57 19.34 -24.92
CA ARG A 788 32.73 19.43 -25.80
C ARG A 788 33.59 18.17 -25.61
N GLN A 789 33.96 17.51 -26.71
CA GLN A 789 34.97 16.44 -26.64
C GLN A 789 36.23 17.03 -26.01
N PHE A 790 36.62 16.48 -24.87
CA PHE A 790 37.71 16.97 -24.04
C PHE A 790 38.64 15.81 -23.71
N ASP A 791 39.91 16.00 -24.03
CA ASP A 791 40.94 14.98 -23.89
C ASP A 791 41.59 15.06 -22.52
N VAL A 792 41.54 13.94 -21.78
CA VAL A 792 42.25 13.78 -20.51
C VAL A 792 43.37 12.78 -20.72
N GLY A 793 44.57 13.23 -20.42
CA GLY A 793 45.78 12.41 -20.47
C GLY A 793 46.05 11.77 -19.12
N MET A 794 46.57 10.54 -19.13
CA MET A 794 47.06 9.83 -17.96
C MET A 794 48.58 9.63 -18.09
N SER A 795 49.31 9.96 -17.03
CA SER A 795 50.77 9.86 -16.95
C SER A 795 51.25 8.42 -16.87
N SER A 796 52.57 8.25 -16.72
CA SER A 796 53.10 6.99 -16.21
C SER A 796 52.68 6.77 -14.75
N ILE A 797 52.63 5.50 -14.32
CA ILE A 797 52.18 5.11 -12.97
C ILE A 797 53.40 4.68 -12.17
N THR A 798 53.40 5.02 -10.88
CA THR A 798 54.37 4.51 -9.90
C THR A 798 53.65 3.73 -8.81
N THR A 799 54.34 2.75 -8.24
CA THR A 799 53.79 1.87 -7.20
C THR A 799 54.80 1.63 -6.09
N VAL A 800 54.28 1.45 -4.89
CA VAL A 800 55.04 1.08 -3.69
C VAL A 800 54.29 -0.06 -3.01
N GLU A 801 55.00 -1.13 -2.68
CA GLU A 801 54.44 -2.30 -2.00
C GLU A 801 55.00 -2.40 -0.58
N GLY A 802 54.31 -3.16 0.28
CA GLY A 802 54.79 -3.42 1.63
C GLY A 802 56.20 -4.02 1.65
N SER A 803 57.02 -3.63 2.63
CA SER A 803 58.44 -4.01 2.65
C SER A 803 58.71 -5.48 3.01
N ARG A 804 57.70 -6.22 3.48
CA ARG A 804 57.84 -7.62 3.89
C ARG A 804 57.15 -8.57 2.91
N LEU A 805 57.94 -9.39 2.23
CA LEU A 805 57.41 -10.51 1.43
C LEU A 805 56.87 -11.62 2.35
N VAL A 806 55.63 -12.01 2.12
CA VAL A 806 54.92 -13.09 2.82
C VAL A 806 54.54 -14.17 1.81
N ARG A 807 55.06 -15.38 2.02
CA ARG A 807 54.74 -16.56 1.22
C ARG A 807 53.61 -17.34 1.88
N ASN A 808 52.92 -18.19 1.11
CA ASN A 808 51.85 -19.05 1.65
C ASN A 808 52.30 -19.91 2.84
N ALA A 809 53.56 -20.36 2.86
CA ALA A 809 54.11 -21.13 3.98
C ALA A 809 54.21 -20.31 5.27
N ASP A 810 54.45 -19.00 5.17
CA ASP A 810 54.52 -18.10 6.31
C ASP A 810 53.12 -17.92 6.92
N LEU A 811 52.07 -17.82 6.09
CA LEU A 811 50.67 -17.68 6.52
C LEU A 811 50.17 -18.86 7.37
N LEU A 812 50.60 -20.07 7.06
CA LEU A 812 50.22 -21.28 7.81
C LEU A 812 50.82 -21.31 9.23
N SER A 813 51.78 -20.43 9.52
CA SER A 813 52.32 -20.24 10.88
C SER A 813 51.58 -19.16 11.70
N TYR A 814 50.63 -18.44 11.08
CA TYR A 814 49.82 -17.39 11.70
C TYR A 814 48.41 -17.91 12.03
N GLY A 815 47.97 -17.83 13.29
CA GLY A 815 46.62 -18.24 13.73
C GLY A 815 46.61 -19.50 14.60
N SER A 816 45.43 -19.91 15.07
CA SER A 816 45.25 -21.10 15.92
C SER A 816 45.54 -22.41 15.14
N PRO A 817 46.18 -23.43 15.75
CA PRO A 817 46.45 -24.72 15.10
C PRO A 817 45.20 -25.42 14.53
N ARG A 818 44.00 -25.06 15.00
CA ARG A 818 42.71 -25.62 14.55
C ARG A 818 42.24 -25.06 13.20
N VAL A 819 42.76 -23.93 12.74
CA VAL A 819 42.29 -23.21 11.54
C VAL A 819 42.95 -23.74 10.27
N HIS A 820 44.16 -24.30 10.39
CA HIS A 820 45.01 -24.72 9.26
C HIS A 820 45.03 -26.23 8.98
N ASP A 821 44.07 -26.99 9.54
CA ASP A 821 43.82 -28.45 9.44
C ASP A 821 44.45 -29.12 8.17
N ASP A 822 45.65 -29.69 8.32
CA ASP A 822 46.47 -30.36 7.27
C ASP A 822 46.68 -29.58 5.94
N ARG A 823 46.43 -28.25 5.90
CA ARG A 823 46.52 -27.44 4.68
C ARG A 823 47.96 -27.08 4.34
N THR A 824 48.26 -27.06 3.05
CA THR A 824 49.57 -26.71 2.49
C THR A 824 49.52 -25.37 1.76
N GLY A 825 50.70 -24.78 1.49
CA GLY A 825 50.78 -23.57 0.68
C GLY A 825 50.24 -23.76 -0.74
N GLU A 826 50.22 -25.00 -1.24
CA GLU A 826 49.67 -25.36 -2.55
C GLU A 826 48.13 -25.30 -2.55
N ASP A 827 47.48 -25.58 -1.42
CA ASP A 827 46.01 -25.43 -1.28
C ASP A 827 45.57 -23.97 -1.39
N ILE A 828 46.38 -23.03 -0.86
CA ILE A 828 46.14 -21.59 -1.02
C ILE A 828 46.26 -21.20 -2.49
N VAL A 829 47.27 -21.68 -3.21
CA VAL A 829 47.42 -21.44 -4.65
C VAL A 829 46.23 -22.02 -5.42
N ARG A 830 45.81 -23.25 -5.12
CA ARG A 830 44.67 -23.89 -5.78
C ARG A 830 43.38 -23.12 -5.56
N ARG A 831 43.21 -22.52 -4.38
CA ARG A 831 42.00 -21.79 -4.00
C ARG A 831 41.97 -20.37 -4.56
N THR A 832 43.11 -19.68 -4.60
CA THR A 832 43.19 -18.23 -4.85
C THR A 832 44.04 -17.84 -6.05
N GLY A 833 44.98 -18.70 -6.45
CA GLY A 833 46.03 -18.43 -7.44
C GLY A 833 47.20 -17.60 -6.94
N ILE A 834 47.29 -17.32 -5.63
CA ILE A 834 48.29 -16.42 -5.03
C ILE A 834 49.41 -17.24 -4.37
N GLU A 835 50.67 -16.94 -4.67
CA GLU A 835 51.87 -17.59 -4.11
C GLU A 835 52.59 -16.74 -3.06
N SER A 836 52.65 -15.43 -3.28
CA SER A 836 53.19 -14.46 -2.32
C SER A 836 52.42 -13.15 -2.33
N ARG A 837 52.62 -12.32 -1.31
CA ARG A 837 52.12 -10.94 -1.19
C ARG A 837 53.09 -10.13 -0.34
N ASN A 838 52.98 -8.82 -0.43
CA ASN A 838 53.80 -7.90 0.35
C ASN A 838 52.96 -7.27 1.47
N TRP A 839 53.45 -7.33 2.70
CA TRP A 839 52.84 -6.72 3.88
C TRP A 839 53.74 -5.60 4.41
N VAL A 840 53.14 -4.61 5.06
CA VAL A 840 53.89 -3.55 5.76
C VAL A 840 54.68 -4.11 6.96
N ILE A 841 55.76 -3.44 7.31
CA ILE A 841 56.48 -3.62 8.59
C ILE A 841 56.04 -2.57 9.61
N ALA A 842 56.45 -2.71 10.87
CA ALA A 842 55.95 -1.86 11.97
C ALA A 842 56.12 -0.35 11.77
N ASP A 843 57.16 0.09 11.04
CA ASP A 843 57.44 1.51 10.77
C ASP A 843 56.89 2.00 9.40
N GLU A 844 56.10 1.16 8.71
CA GLU A 844 55.49 1.45 7.42
C GLU A 844 53.97 1.49 7.54
N ASP A 845 53.36 2.55 6.99
CA ASP A 845 51.91 2.77 7.00
C ASP A 845 51.39 3.30 5.66
N ALA A 846 50.06 3.41 5.53
CA ALA A 846 49.41 3.85 4.30
C ALA A 846 49.87 5.25 3.86
N ILE A 847 50.21 6.15 4.79
CA ILE A 847 50.65 7.51 4.47
C ILE A 847 52.05 7.49 3.89
N SER A 848 52.97 6.76 4.51
CA SER A 848 54.36 6.64 4.08
C SER A 848 54.46 5.97 2.70
N MET A 849 53.66 4.94 2.43
CA MET A 849 53.61 4.29 1.12
C MET A 849 53.04 5.21 0.05
N ALA A 850 51.90 5.86 0.34
CA ALA A 850 51.28 6.82 -0.58
C ALA A 850 52.20 8.00 -0.90
N ALA A 851 52.87 8.57 0.11
CA ALA A 851 53.81 9.67 -0.07
C ALA A 851 54.99 9.26 -0.95
N ARG A 852 55.58 8.08 -0.74
CA ARG A 852 56.67 7.56 -1.59
C ARG A 852 56.23 7.37 -3.04
N ALA A 853 55.04 6.82 -3.30
CA ALA A 853 54.51 6.71 -4.65
C ALA A 853 54.32 8.09 -5.29
N CYS A 854 53.77 9.05 -4.53
CA CYS A 854 53.59 10.42 -5.01
C CYS A 854 54.93 11.11 -5.33
N GLU A 855 55.94 10.99 -4.46
CA GLU A 855 57.28 11.54 -4.68
C GLU A 855 57.90 10.98 -5.98
N GLN A 856 57.79 9.67 -6.20
CA GLN A 856 58.31 9.02 -7.39
C GLN A 856 57.60 9.47 -8.67
N VAL A 857 56.26 9.62 -8.67
CA VAL A 857 55.56 10.07 -9.89
C VAL A 857 55.84 11.55 -10.15
N LEU A 858 55.90 12.39 -9.13
CA LEU A 858 56.21 13.81 -9.29
C LEU A 858 57.64 14.01 -9.82
N GLU A 859 58.61 13.26 -9.31
CA GLU A 859 59.98 13.26 -9.84
C GLU A 859 60.02 12.78 -11.30
N LYS A 860 59.34 11.66 -11.61
CA LYS A 860 59.31 11.06 -12.95
C LYS A 860 58.64 11.96 -13.99
N GLU A 861 57.58 12.67 -13.59
CA GLU A 861 56.84 13.59 -14.44
C GLU A 861 57.45 15.01 -14.43
N ASN A 862 58.52 15.24 -13.66
CA ASN A 862 59.20 16.52 -13.47
C ASN A 862 58.22 17.64 -13.04
N LEU A 863 57.48 17.37 -11.95
CA LEU A 863 56.50 18.27 -11.34
C LEU A 863 56.87 18.56 -9.88
N ILE A 864 56.50 19.74 -9.41
CA ILE A 864 56.50 20.09 -7.98
C ILE A 864 55.07 20.10 -7.43
N LEU A 865 54.93 20.13 -6.11
CA LEU A 865 53.63 20.07 -5.45
C LEU A 865 52.70 21.23 -5.85
N ASP A 866 53.26 22.41 -6.09
CA ASP A 866 52.52 23.62 -6.52
C ASP A 866 52.00 23.54 -7.97
N ASP A 867 52.43 22.55 -8.75
CA ASP A 867 51.91 22.33 -10.12
C ASP A 867 50.58 21.57 -10.14
N LEU A 868 50.15 21.03 -8.99
CA LEU A 868 48.93 20.24 -8.84
C LEU A 868 47.74 21.11 -8.45
N ASP A 869 46.59 20.87 -9.07
CA ASP A 869 45.34 21.52 -8.70
C ASP A 869 44.50 20.69 -7.72
N LEU A 870 44.64 19.36 -7.80
CA LEU A 870 43.81 18.42 -7.05
C LEU A 870 44.60 17.14 -6.70
N LEU A 871 44.46 16.69 -5.45
CA LEU A 871 44.91 15.39 -4.97
C LEU A 871 43.70 14.56 -4.53
N VAL A 872 43.46 13.44 -5.19
CA VAL A 872 42.39 12.48 -4.84
C VAL A 872 43.04 11.21 -4.32
N CYS A 873 42.76 10.85 -3.07
CA CYS A 873 43.26 9.60 -2.48
C CYS A 873 42.13 8.56 -2.38
N SER A 874 42.29 7.42 -3.04
CA SER A 874 41.38 6.29 -2.88
C SER A 874 41.96 5.27 -1.91
N THR A 875 41.20 4.96 -0.86
CA THR A 875 41.59 3.97 0.14
C THR A 875 40.38 3.41 0.88
N THR A 876 40.49 2.16 1.31
CA THR A 876 39.58 1.55 2.30
C THR A 876 40.19 1.35 3.68
N SER A 877 41.46 1.71 3.83
CA SER A 877 42.23 1.58 5.07
C SER A 877 42.76 2.95 5.53
N PRO A 878 41.91 4.00 5.63
CA PRO A 878 42.37 5.30 6.07
C PRO A 878 42.85 5.23 7.52
N THR A 879 43.97 5.90 7.79
CA THR A 879 44.54 5.99 9.15
C THR A 879 43.69 6.86 10.09
N SER A 880 42.82 7.71 9.55
CA SER A 880 41.88 8.56 10.29
C SER A 880 40.73 9.01 9.39
N VAL A 881 39.53 9.23 9.96
CA VAL A 881 38.40 9.82 9.23
C VAL A 881 38.62 11.31 8.95
N THR A 882 39.24 12.02 9.89
CA THR A 882 39.66 13.42 9.73
C THR A 882 40.95 13.65 10.52
N PRO A 883 41.98 14.30 9.94
CA PRO A 883 42.05 14.76 8.54
C PRO A 883 42.05 13.59 7.54
N SER A 884 41.60 13.86 6.31
CA SER A 884 41.54 12.87 5.23
C SER A 884 42.94 12.34 4.88
N MET A 885 43.02 11.13 4.34
CA MET A 885 44.28 10.54 3.86
C MET A 885 44.96 11.43 2.83
N ALA A 886 44.20 12.01 1.89
CA ALA A 886 44.68 12.96 0.91
C ALA A 886 45.38 14.18 1.57
N CYS A 887 44.79 14.75 2.64
CA CYS A 887 45.39 15.86 3.37
C CYS A 887 46.66 15.43 4.12
N ARG A 888 46.70 14.22 4.67
CA ARG A 888 47.88 13.70 5.36
C ARG A 888 49.03 13.40 4.40
N VAL A 889 48.73 12.85 3.22
CA VAL A 889 49.71 12.68 2.14
C VAL A 889 50.23 14.04 1.68
N LEU A 890 49.35 15.02 1.44
CA LEU A 890 49.75 16.38 1.09
C LEU A 890 50.68 17.01 2.14
N ASN A 891 50.35 16.89 3.42
CA ASN A 891 51.18 17.37 4.52
C ASN A 891 52.56 16.69 4.53
N ARG A 892 52.62 15.39 4.26
CA ARG A 892 53.87 14.63 4.19
C ARG A 892 54.74 15.08 3.01
N LEU A 893 54.14 15.32 1.84
CA LEU A 893 54.83 15.81 0.64
C LEU A 893 55.37 17.24 0.82
N ALA A 894 54.70 18.06 1.62
CA ALA A 894 55.11 19.44 1.90
C ALA A 894 56.27 19.57 2.91
N ALA A 895 56.68 18.48 3.59
CA ALA A 895 57.56 18.45 4.76
C ALA A 895 58.74 19.47 4.77
N GLY A 896 58.47 20.68 5.26
CA GLY A 896 59.44 21.75 5.47
C GLY A 896 59.64 22.75 4.32
N LYS A 897 58.89 22.64 3.21
CA LYS A 897 59.04 23.49 2.01
C LYS A 897 58.05 24.67 1.91
N GLY A 898 57.12 24.83 2.86
CA GLY A 898 56.10 25.90 2.88
C GLY A 898 54.67 25.36 2.97
N GLU A 899 53.66 26.25 2.98
CA GLU A 899 52.24 25.87 2.91
C GLU A 899 51.86 25.53 1.46
N ALA A 900 51.59 24.26 1.18
CA ALA A 900 51.09 23.82 -0.13
C ALA A 900 49.55 23.95 -0.18
N MET A 901 49.04 24.69 -1.16
CA MET A 901 47.60 25.00 -1.30
C MET A 901 46.98 24.21 -2.46
N VAL A 902 46.76 22.92 -2.25
CA VAL A 902 46.15 22.00 -3.24
C VAL A 902 44.82 21.47 -2.71
N GLN A 903 43.79 21.39 -3.56
CA GLN A 903 42.53 20.74 -3.18
C GLN A 903 42.79 19.26 -2.89
N ALA A 904 42.34 18.72 -1.76
CA ALA A 904 42.63 17.35 -1.37
C ALA A 904 41.45 16.65 -0.68
N PHE A 905 41.04 15.47 -1.16
CA PHE A 905 39.97 14.67 -0.53
C PHE A 905 40.09 13.16 -0.81
N ASP A 906 39.38 12.37 -0.01
CA ASP A 906 39.37 10.91 -0.12
C ASP A 906 38.16 10.39 -0.91
N ILE A 907 38.34 9.24 -1.55
CA ILE A 907 37.27 8.43 -2.13
C ILE A 907 37.34 7.02 -1.57
N ASN A 908 36.30 6.60 -0.85
CA ASN A 908 36.14 5.22 -0.42
C ASN A 908 35.15 4.49 -1.36
N ALA A 909 35.70 3.64 -2.25
CA ALA A 909 34.92 2.74 -3.11
C ALA A 909 35.59 1.36 -3.25
N ALA A 910 36.32 0.94 -2.20
CA ALA A 910 37.01 -0.35 -2.14
C ALA A 910 37.80 -0.67 -3.41
N CYS A 911 37.74 -1.92 -3.87
CA CYS A 911 38.49 -2.36 -5.05
C CYS A 911 38.17 -1.58 -6.34
N SER A 912 37.04 -0.86 -6.40
CA SER A 912 36.69 0.01 -7.54
C SER A 912 37.22 1.44 -7.42
N GLY A 913 37.86 1.76 -6.30
CA GLY A 913 38.35 3.07 -5.90
C GLY A 913 39.18 3.80 -6.95
N TYR A 914 40.09 3.11 -7.64
CA TYR A 914 40.90 3.74 -8.70
C TYR A 914 40.04 4.30 -9.83
N LEU A 915 39.01 3.57 -10.27
CA LEU A 915 38.12 4.04 -11.34
C LEU A 915 37.26 5.24 -10.88
N TYR A 916 36.85 5.26 -9.62
CA TYR A 916 36.14 6.40 -9.03
C TYR A 916 37.05 7.64 -8.97
N ALA A 917 38.29 7.48 -8.54
CA ALA A 917 39.27 8.56 -8.50
C ALA A 917 39.63 9.08 -9.90
N LEU A 918 39.77 8.19 -10.88
CA LEU A 918 39.96 8.57 -12.28
C LEU A 918 38.77 9.39 -12.83
N GLN A 919 37.53 9.04 -12.51
CA GLN A 919 36.37 9.83 -12.96
C GLN A 919 36.31 11.19 -12.28
N ALA A 920 36.54 11.25 -10.97
CA ALA A 920 36.56 12.52 -10.23
C ALA A 920 37.61 13.47 -10.81
N GLY A 921 38.81 12.96 -11.10
CA GLY A 921 39.86 13.73 -11.78
C GLY A 921 39.49 14.11 -13.21
N TYR A 922 38.91 13.20 -13.99
CA TYR A 922 38.45 13.48 -15.35
C TYR A 922 37.43 14.63 -15.38
N ASP A 923 36.42 14.57 -14.51
CA ASP A 923 35.35 15.58 -14.45
C ASP A 923 35.85 16.93 -13.94
N PHE A 924 36.79 16.93 -12.99
CA PHE A 924 37.46 18.16 -12.55
C PHE A 924 38.16 18.85 -13.72
N LEU A 925 38.92 18.10 -14.53
CA LEU A 925 39.67 18.62 -15.67
C LEU A 925 38.77 19.16 -16.79
N GLN A 926 37.53 18.69 -16.93
CA GLN A 926 36.58 19.30 -17.88
C GLN A 926 36.32 20.79 -17.57
N SER A 927 36.34 21.17 -16.30
CA SER A 927 36.19 22.57 -15.88
C SER A 927 37.53 23.33 -15.82
N ARG A 928 38.66 22.62 -15.82
CA ARG A 928 40.02 23.17 -15.79
C ARG A 928 40.95 22.52 -16.83
N PRO A 929 40.88 22.95 -18.10
CA PRO A 929 41.68 22.40 -19.18
C PRO A 929 43.20 22.37 -19.00
N GLN A 930 43.74 23.24 -18.14
CA GLN A 930 45.18 23.34 -17.85
C GLN A 930 45.56 22.65 -16.52
N GLY A 931 44.59 22.00 -15.88
CA GLY A 931 44.77 21.46 -14.54
C GLY A 931 45.57 20.16 -14.53
N ARG A 932 46.09 19.82 -13.35
CA ARG A 932 46.78 18.54 -13.08
C ARG A 932 46.22 17.89 -11.83
N VAL A 933 45.79 16.64 -11.95
CA VAL A 933 45.18 15.88 -10.84
C VAL A 933 46.09 14.73 -10.46
N LEU A 934 46.50 14.67 -9.18
CA LEU A 934 47.23 13.53 -8.62
C LEU A 934 46.23 12.53 -8.05
N VAL A 935 46.09 11.38 -8.71
CA VAL A 935 45.29 10.23 -8.29
C VAL A 935 46.18 9.26 -7.53
N VAL A 936 45.87 9.06 -6.26
CA VAL A 936 46.60 8.20 -5.34
C VAL A 936 45.72 7.03 -4.92
N THR A 937 46.25 5.82 -4.92
CA THR A 937 45.63 4.69 -4.21
C THR A 937 46.54 4.24 -3.09
N THR A 938 45.98 3.82 -1.95
CA THR A 938 46.77 3.22 -0.88
C THR A 938 45.93 2.27 -0.06
N GLU A 939 46.41 1.04 0.10
CA GLU A 939 45.71 -0.03 0.78
C GLU A 939 46.70 -0.75 1.68
N VAL A 940 46.53 -0.59 3.00
CA VAL A 940 47.23 -1.33 4.04
C VAL A 940 46.18 -2.18 4.76
N LEU A 941 45.98 -3.38 4.22
CA LEU A 941 44.92 -4.31 4.59
C LEU A 941 45.42 -5.42 5.51
N SER A 942 46.72 -5.72 5.50
CA SER A 942 47.30 -6.78 6.32
C SER A 942 46.99 -6.68 7.82
N PRO A 943 46.88 -5.49 8.46
CA PRO A 943 46.49 -5.39 9.88
C PRO A 943 44.99 -5.64 10.13
N LEU A 944 44.17 -5.68 9.07
CA LEU A 944 42.71 -5.87 9.14
C LEU A 944 42.29 -7.33 8.87
N LEU A 945 43.25 -8.25 8.77
CA LEU A 945 43.00 -9.67 8.56
C LEU A 945 42.86 -10.41 9.89
N ASP A 946 41.82 -11.25 10.01
CA ASP A 946 41.69 -12.17 11.13
C ASP A 946 42.55 -13.42 10.85
N PRO A 947 43.60 -13.71 11.64
CA PRO A 947 44.41 -14.91 11.46
C PRO A 947 43.61 -16.22 11.58
N ASP A 948 42.46 -16.20 12.26
CA ASP A 948 41.59 -17.35 12.45
C ASP A 948 40.49 -17.48 11.35
N ASP A 949 40.36 -16.51 10.44
CA ASP A 949 39.54 -16.60 9.23
C ASP A 949 40.40 -16.92 8.00
N PHE A 950 40.53 -18.21 7.71
CA PHE A 950 41.31 -18.69 6.56
C PHE A 950 40.81 -18.13 5.22
N ASP A 951 39.53 -17.81 5.08
CA ASP A 951 38.95 -17.43 3.78
C ASP A 951 39.33 -16.01 3.36
N THR A 952 39.67 -15.14 4.31
CA THR A 952 40.09 -13.75 4.07
C THR A 952 41.59 -13.55 4.27
N ALA A 953 42.20 -14.19 5.28
CA ALA A 953 43.62 -14.00 5.64
C ALA A 953 44.61 -14.32 4.52
N ILE A 954 44.23 -15.18 3.58
CA ILE A 954 45.11 -15.66 2.50
C ILE A 954 45.14 -14.76 1.26
N LEU A 955 44.29 -13.72 1.20
CA LEU A 955 44.03 -12.98 -0.04
C LEU A 955 44.83 -11.70 -0.19
N PHE A 956 44.95 -10.91 0.86
CA PHE A 956 45.29 -9.49 0.72
C PHE A 956 46.80 -9.20 0.80
N GLY A 957 47.22 -8.20 0.02
CA GLY A 957 48.54 -7.58 0.06
C GLY A 957 48.41 -6.06 0.20
N ASP A 958 49.50 -5.42 0.62
CA ASP A 958 49.55 -3.98 0.85
C ASP A 958 50.28 -3.27 -0.29
N ALA A 959 49.65 -2.24 -0.85
CA ALA A 959 50.24 -1.45 -1.94
C ALA A 959 49.71 -0.02 -1.95
N ALA A 960 50.47 0.86 -2.59
CA ALA A 960 50.08 2.20 -2.96
C ALA A 960 50.48 2.50 -4.41
N SER A 961 49.75 3.39 -5.06
CA SER A 961 50.07 3.87 -6.41
C SER A 961 49.84 5.36 -6.54
N ALA A 962 50.54 6.00 -7.48
CA ALA A 962 50.28 7.37 -7.86
C ALA A 962 50.30 7.54 -9.38
N THR A 963 49.31 8.29 -9.88
CA THR A 963 49.10 8.60 -11.30
C THR A 963 48.72 10.08 -11.43
N VAL A 964 49.33 10.80 -12.37
CA VAL A 964 48.95 12.18 -12.72
C VAL A 964 48.00 12.17 -13.92
N LEU A 965 46.91 12.93 -13.83
CA LEU A 965 46.02 13.22 -14.95
C LEU A 965 46.28 14.64 -15.45
N TYR A 966 46.41 14.77 -16.77
CA TYR A 966 46.62 16.03 -17.47
C TYR A 966 45.34 16.45 -18.19
N GLY A 967 44.95 17.72 -18.05
CA GLY A 967 43.92 18.32 -18.90
C GLY A 967 44.38 18.47 -20.35
N GLU A 968 43.45 18.81 -21.23
CA GLU A 968 43.65 18.93 -22.69
C GLU A 968 44.87 19.78 -23.08
N ALA A 969 45.21 20.83 -22.31
CA ALA A 969 46.35 21.71 -22.62
C ALA A 969 47.72 21.02 -22.48
N ASP A 970 47.83 20.01 -21.60
CA ASP A 970 49.06 19.25 -21.36
C ASP A 970 48.94 17.80 -21.87
N PHE A 971 47.96 17.50 -22.72
CA PHE A 971 47.67 16.15 -23.19
C PHE A 971 48.88 15.46 -23.86
N GLU A 972 49.75 16.23 -24.53
CA GLU A 972 50.96 15.71 -25.18
C GLU A 972 51.98 15.10 -24.19
N ARG A 973 51.91 15.46 -22.90
CA ARG A 973 52.75 14.89 -21.84
C ARG A 973 52.27 13.50 -21.40
N ALA A 974 51.03 13.13 -21.75
CA ALA A 974 50.40 11.92 -21.24
C ALA A 974 50.85 10.65 -21.97
N ARG A 975 51.05 9.57 -21.21
CA ARG A 975 51.36 8.24 -21.73
C ARG A 975 50.17 7.59 -22.41
N ALA A 976 48.95 7.90 -21.96
CA ALA A 976 47.73 7.35 -22.53
C ALA A 976 46.56 8.33 -22.40
N ARG A 977 45.60 8.22 -23.31
CA ARG A 977 44.29 8.85 -23.22
C ARG A 977 43.41 8.08 -22.24
N LEU A 978 42.83 8.80 -21.28
CA LEU A 978 41.80 8.27 -20.40
C LEU A 978 40.42 8.62 -20.99
N HIS A 979 39.63 7.61 -21.33
CA HIS A 979 38.20 7.84 -21.54
C HIS A 979 37.53 8.00 -20.18
N ARG A 980 36.52 8.89 -20.09
CA ARG A 980 35.74 9.06 -18.85
C ARG A 980 35.26 7.70 -18.34
N PRO A 981 35.63 7.25 -17.12
CA PRO A 981 35.15 6.00 -16.57
C PRO A 981 33.62 5.99 -16.48
N GLU A 982 33.02 4.80 -16.56
CA GLU A 982 31.61 4.55 -16.26
C GLU A 982 31.53 3.88 -14.88
N LEU A 983 30.74 4.46 -14.00
CA LEU A 983 30.63 4.03 -12.61
C LEU A 983 29.17 3.71 -12.29
N SER A 984 28.97 2.74 -11.42
CA SER A 984 27.66 2.31 -10.95
C SER A 984 27.79 1.69 -9.56
N ALA A 985 26.65 1.53 -8.87
CA ALA A 985 26.57 0.83 -7.60
C ALA A 985 25.23 0.08 -7.48
N LYS A 986 25.16 -0.91 -6.60
CA LYS A 986 23.91 -1.53 -6.13
C LYS A 986 23.79 -1.34 -4.61
N SER A 987 22.56 -1.30 -4.10
CA SER A 987 22.34 -1.20 -2.65
C SER A 987 22.79 -2.48 -1.94
N ASP A 988 23.62 -2.33 -0.90
CA ASP A 988 23.96 -3.38 0.05
C ASP A 988 24.04 -2.78 1.46
N VAL A 989 23.56 -3.52 2.47
CA VAL A 989 23.57 -3.09 3.88
C VAL A 989 24.87 -3.47 4.61
N GLY A 990 25.90 -3.91 3.87
CA GLY A 990 27.20 -4.31 4.42
C GLY A 990 27.32 -5.78 4.81
N GLY A 991 26.33 -6.62 4.46
CA GLY A 991 26.30 -8.04 4.84
C GLY A 991 27.13 -8.97 3.94
N VAL A 992 27.66 -8.48 2.81
CA VAL A 992 28.33 -9.31 1.80
C VAL A 992 29.83 -9.12 1.74
N LEU A 993 30.33 -7.89 1.86
CA LEU A 993 31.75 -7.56 1.97
C LEU A 993 31.89 -6.25 2.76
N SER A 994 32.58 -6.30 3.90
CA SER A 994 32.82 -5.16 4.79
C SER A 994 34.30 -5.05 5.14
N VAL A 995 34.80 -3.81 5.13
CA VAL A 995 36.16 -3.44 5.54
C VAL A 995 36.03 -2.42 6.68
N PRO A 996 36.34 -2.79 7.95
CA PRO A 996 36.23 -1.90 9.09
C PRO A 996 37.41 -0.92 9.16
N LEU A 997 37.30 0.12 10.00
CA LEU A 997 38.44 0.96 10.36
C LEU A 997 39.46 0.17 11.18
N LEU A 998 40.70 0.65 11.20
CA LEU A 998 41.74 0.10 12.06
C LEU A 998 41.26 0.11 13.52
N HIS A 999 41.31 -1.06 14.18
CA HIS A 999 40.83 -1.35 15.54
C HIS A 999 39.31 -1.58 15.73
N ASP A 1000 38.47 -1.44 14.69
CA ASP A 1000 37.02 -1.67 14.79
C ASP A 1000 36.59 -3.10 14.42
N GLY A 1001 37.50 -3.93 13.91
CA GLY A 1001 37.25 -5.33 13.57
C GLY A 1001 38.15 -5.86 12.46
N PHE A 1002 37.75 -6.97 11.86
CA PHE A 1002 38.41 -7.61 10.73
C PHE A 1002 37.55 -7.58 9.46
N ILE A 1003 38.19 -7.74 8.30
CA ILE A 1003 37.49 -7.85 7.00
C ILE A 1003 36.57 -9.08 7.01
N GLN A 1004 35.32 -8.91 6.59
CA GLN A 1004 34.37 -10.02 6.45
C GLN A 1004 33.80 -10.08 5.03
N MET A 1005 33.61 -11.29 4.50
CA MET A 1005 32.97 -11.45 3.19
C MET A 1005 32.26 -12.78 2.98
N GLN A 1006 31.24 -12.78 2.11
CA GLN A 1006 30.57 -13.97 1.59
C GLN A 1006 31.16 -14.37 0.22
N GLY A 1007 32.24 -15.16 0.22
CA GLY A 1007 33.03 -15.44 -0.97
C GLY A 1007 32.24 -15.95 -2.20
N ARG A 1008 31.24 -16.82 -2.03
CA ARG A 1008 30.40 -17.32 -3.15
C ARG A 1008 29.58 -16.21 -3.82
N LYS A 1009 28.97 -15.33 -3.01
CA LYS A 1009 28.14 -14.22 -3.49
C LYS A 1009 28.98 -13.14 -4.17
N VAL A 1010 30.13 -12.80 -3.57
CA VAL A 1010 31.12 -11.88 -4.16
C VAL A 1010 31.59 -12.39 -5.52
N PHE A 1011 31.93 -13.68 -5.64
CA PHE A 1011 32.39 -14.28 -6.90
C PHE A 1011 31.38 -14.10 -8.04
N SER A 1012 30.11 -14.48 -7.83
CA SER A 1012 29.08 -14.40 -8.87
C SER A 1012 28.79 -12.96 -9.30
N GLU A 1013 28.77 -12.03 -8.35
CA GLU A 1013 28.49 -10.62 -8.61
C GLU A 1013 29.65 -9.95 -9.33
N ALA A 1014 30.89 -10.20 -8.90
CA ALA A 1014 32.10 -9.63 -9.46
C ALA A 1014 32.23 -9.95 -10.97
N VAL A 1015 32.12 -11.23 -11.34
CA VAL A 1015 32.27 -11.68 -12.75
C VAL A 1015 31.19 -11.06 -13.63
N ARG A 1016 29.93 -11.09 -13.21
CA ARG A 1016 28.82 -10.52 -13.99
C ARG A 1016 29.00 -9.01 -14.17
N THR A 1017 29.31 -8.33 -13.09
CA THR A 1017 29.27 -6.87 -13.03
C THR A 1017 30.44 -6.24 -13.78
N MET A 1018 31.66 -6.79 -13.63
CA MET A 1018 32.84 -6.31 -14.36
C MET A 1018 32.68 -6.44 -15.88
N VAL A 1019 32.16 -7.58 -16.36
CA VAL A 1019 31.88 -7.79 -17.80
C VAL A 1019 30.81 -6.81 -18.29
N SER A 1020 29.71 -6.65 -17.53
CA SER A 1020 28.63 -5.73 -17.94
C SER A 1020 29.07 -4.26 -17.97
N SER A 1021 29.93 -3.84 -17.03
CA SER A 1021 30.45 -2.47 -16.95
C SER A 1021 31.39 -2.20 -18.12
N LEU A 1022 32.27 -3.15 -18.43
CA LEU A 1022 33.19 -3.05 -19.55
C LEU A 1022 32.46 -2.93 -20.89
N ASN A 1023 31.45 -3.78 -21.12
CA ASN A 1023 30.60 -3.69 -22.30
C ASN A 1023 29.93 -2.32 -22.44
N ARG A 1024 29.44 -1.75 -21.32
CA ARG A 1024 28.82 -0.42 -21.32
C ARG A 1024 29.83 0.68 -21.64
N ALA A 1025 31.04 0.62 -21.07
CA ALA A 1025 32.11 1.56 -21.37
C ALA A 1025 32.48 1.54 -22.87
N CYS A 1026 32.60 0.35 -23.47
CA CYS A 1026 32.82 0.18 -24.91
C CYS A 1026 31.67 0.76 -25.76
N GLN A 1027 30.42 0.44 -25.40
CA GLN A 1027 29.24 0.91 -26.13
C GLN A 1027 29.13 2.45 -26.16
N LEU A 1028 29.45 3.13 -25.05
CA LEU A 1028 29.46 4.60 -24.98
C LEU A 1028 30.49 5.24 -25.93
N ARG A 1029 31.45 4.46 -26.43
CA ARG A 1029 32.47 4.88 -27.39
C ARG A 1029 32.27 4.30 -28.77
N GLY A 1030 31.11 3.68 -29.03
CA GLY A 1030 30.79 3.10 -30.33
C GLY A 1030 31.67 1.90 -30.70
N MET A 1031 32.22 1.20 -29.70
CA MET A 1031 33.07 0.01 -29.89
C MET A 1031 32.53 -1.23 -29.18
N ASN A 1032 33.02 -2.39 -29.57
CA ASN A 1032 32.78 -3.68 -28.92
C ASN A 1032 33.99 -4.06 -28.04
N VAL A 1033 33.76 -4.84 -26.98
CA VAL A 1033 34.80 -5.34 -26.09
C VAL A 1033 35.87 -6.14 -26.83
N ASP A 1034 35.51 -6.82 -27.91
CA ASP A 1034 36.45 -7.59 -28.76
C ASP A 1034 37.47 -6.71 -29.52
N GLN A 1035 37.29 -5.38 -29.50
CA GLN A 1035 38.21 -4.41 -30.10
C GLN A 1035 39.25 -3.88 -29.10
N LEU A 1036 39.29 -4.43 -27.88
CA LEU A 1036 40.32 -4.14 -26.89
C LEU A 1036 41.50 -5.10 -27.05
N ASP A 1037 42.71 -4.59 -26.89
CA ASP A 1037 43.95 -5.38 -27.00
C ASP A 1037 44.23 -6.16 -25.72
N LEU A 1038 43.83 -5.60 -24.57
CA LEU A 1038 44.03 -6.22 -23.27
C LEU A 1038 42.95 -5.76 -22.27
N ILE A 1039 42.58 -6.65 -21.35
CA ILE A 1039 41.69 -6.32 -20.25
C ILE A 1039 42.47 -6.39 -18.95
N VAL A 1040 42.40 -5.31 -18.17
CA VAL A 1040 43.12 -5.11 -16.92
C VAL A 1040 42.08 -4.98 -15.79
N PRO A 1041 41.54 -6.10 -15.29
CA PRO A 1041 40.57 -6.07 -14.21
C PRO A 1041 41.25 -5.88 -12.85
N HIS A 1042 40.46 -5.52 -11.84
CA HIS A 1042 40.86 -5.66 -10.45
C HIS A 1042 41.27 -7.12 -10.11
N GLN A 1043 42.36 -7.27 -9.36
CA GLN A 1043 43.01 -8.55 -9.07
C GLN A 1043 42.52 -9.15 -7.74
N ALA A 1044 41.28 -9.65 -7.73
CA ALA A 1044 40.67 -10.18 -6.49
C ALA A 1044 41.13 -11.59 -6.10
N ASN A 1045 41.11 -12.52 -7.06
CA ASN A 1045 41.70 -13.86 -7.03
C ASN A 1045 41.76 -14.39 -8.46
N GLN A 1046 42.65 -15.35 -8.76
CA GLN A 1046 42.84 -15.87 -10.11
C GLN A 1046 41.57 -16.52 -10.69
N ARG A 1047 40.73 -17.15 -9.86
CA ARG A 1047 39.50 -17.82 -10.33
C ARG A 1047 38.48 -16.84 -10.91
N ILE A 1048 38.37 -15.63 -10.34
CA ILE A 1048 37.52 -14.57 -10.90
C ILE A 1048 38.08 -14.12 -12.25
N LEU A 1049 39.41 -13.99 -12.37
CA LEU A 1049 40.06 -13.60 -13.62
C LEU A 1049 39.85 -14.65 -14.71
N ASP A 1050 39.99 -15.94 -14.38
CA ASP A 1050 39.74 -17.05 -15.31
C ASP A 1050 38.27 -17.09 -15.74
N ALA A 1051 37.34 -16.82 -14.82
CA ALA A 1051 35.92 -16.73 -15.13
C ALA A 1051 35.58 -15.55 -16.04
N ILE A 1052 36.24 -14.41 -15.86
CA ILE A 1052 36.13 -13.25 -16.76
C ILE A 1052 36.70 -13.61 -18.14
N GLN A 1053 37.89 -14.22 -18.20
CA GLN A 1053 38.52 -14.68 -19.44
C GLN A 1053 37.64 -15.65 -20.23
N SER A 1054 36.90 -16.53 -19.56
CA SER A 1054 35.97 -17.47 -20.23
C SER A 1054 34.77 -16.80 -20.90
N ARG A 1055 34.49 -15.52 -20.60
CA ARG A 1055 33.31 -14.79 -21.09
C ARG A 1055 33.63 -13.74 -22.16
N ILE A 1056 34.91 -13.46 -22.40
CA ILE A 1056 35.36 -12.40 -23.31
C ILE A 1056 36.55 -12.87 -24.14
N THR A 1057 36.65 -12.37 -25.37
CA THR A 1057 37.70 -12.77 -26.31
C THR A 1057 39.08 -12.18 -25.99
N PRO A 1058 39.21 -10.89 -25.64
CA PRO A 1058 40.52 -10.30 -25.36
C PRO A 1058 41.22 -10.96 -24.16
N ARG A 1059 42.56 -10.91 -24.17
CA ARG A 1059 43.37 -11.46 -23.08
C ARG A 1059 43.14 -10.66 -21.78
N VAL A 1060 42.91 -11.39 -20.69
CA VAL A 1060 42.83 -10.84 -19.34
C VAL A 1060 44.21 -10.89 -18.70
N TYR A 1061 44.70 -9.73 -18.27
CA TYR A 1061 45.99 -9.62 -17.59
C TYR A 1061 45.87 -10.04 -16.11
N SER A 1062 46.88 -10.77 -15.64
CA SER A 1062 46.98 -11.19 -14.24
C SER A 1062 48.44 -11.19 -13.77
N ASN A 1063 48.71 -10.46 -12.70
CA ASN A 1063 49.94 -10.53 -11.92
C ASN A 1063 49.68 -10.96 -10.46
N ILE A 1064 48.43 -11.28 -10.12
CA ILE A 1064 47.97 -11.54 -8.74
C ILE A 1064 48.79 -12.60 -7.99
N ARG A 1065 49.41 -13.53 -8.72
CA ARG A 1065 50.26 -14.61 -8.18
C ARG A 1065 51.32 -14.09 -7.20
N ASN A 1066 51.88 -12.92 -7.46
CA ASN A 1066 53.01 -12.38 -6.69
C ASN A 1066 52.65 -11.20 -5.77
N HIS A 1067 51.47 -10.60 -5.94
CA HIS A 1067 51.07 -9.38 -5.21
C HIS A 1067 49.91 -9.63 -4.24
N GLY A 1068 49.07 -10.64 -4.50
CA GLY A 1068 47.79 -10.81 -3.83
C GLY A 1068 46.78 -9.73 -4.21
N ASN A 1069 45.67 -9.68 -3.47
CA ASN A 1069 44.63 -8.68 -3.63
C ASN A 1069 45.03 -7.38 -2.92
N THR A 1070 45.38 -6.36 -3.69
CA THR A 1070 45.76 -5.03 -3.20
C THR A 1070 44.63 -4.00 -3.33
N SER A 1071 43.37 -4.46 -3.39
CA SER A 1071 42.16 -3.63 -3.51
C SER A 1071 42.27 -2.57 -4.64
N SER A 1072 42.12 -1.28 -4.31
CA SER A 1072 42.11 -0.18 -5.27
C SER A 1072 43.45 -0.04 -6.02
N SER A 1073 44.56 -0.49 -5.45
CA SER A 1073 45.89 -0.42 -6.07
C SER A 1073 46.14 -1.49 -7.14
N SER A 1074 45.26 -2.49 -7.31
CA SER A 1074 45.53 -3.60 -8.23
C SER A 1074 45.60 -3.17 -9.71
N ILE A 1075 44.64 -2.36 -10.17
CA ILE A 1075 44.63 -1.88 -11.56
C ILE A 1075 45.87 -1.03 -11.88
N PRO A 1076 46.21 0.01 -11.09
CA PRO A 1076 47.39 0.82 -11.40
C PRO A 1076 48.69 0.03 -11.31
N LEU A 1077 48.78 -0.99 -10.44
CA LEU A 1077 49.92 -1.89 -10.36
C LEU A 1077 50.09 -2.70 -11.65
N CYS A 1078 49.02 -3.33 -12.16
CA CYS A 1078 49.05 -3.98 -13.47
C CYS A 1078 49.44 -2.99 -14.59
N LEU A 1079 48.85 -1.80 -14.61
CA LEU A 1079 49.14 -0.80 -15.64
C LEU A 1079 50.61 -0.33 -15.61
N SER A 1080 51.22 -0.26 -14.43
CA SER A 1080 52.65 0.11 -14.29
C SER A 1080 53.59 -0.90 -14.96
N GLU A 1081 53.21 -2.18 -15.00
CA GLU A 1081 53.95 -3.25 -15.69
C GLU A 1081 53.64 -3.32 -17.18
N ILE A 1082 52.41 -2.97 -17.58
CA ILE A 1082 51.95 -3.06 -18.98
C ILE A 1082 52.43 -1.87 -19.82
N PHE A 1083 52.36 -0.65 -19.27
CA PHE A 1083 52.67 0.58 -20.02
C PHE A 1083 54.06 0.65 -20.65
N PRO A 1084 55.15 0.15 -20.02
CA PRO A 1084 56.47 0.12 -20.66
C PRO A 1084 56.53 -0.72 -21.94
N ALA A 1085 55.71 -1.76 -22.04
CA ALA A 1085 55.68 -2.69 -23.18
C ALA A 1085 54.58 -2.38 -24.22
N ALA A 1086 53.67 -1.45 -23.91
CA ALA A 1086 52.54 -1.11 -24.77
C ALA A 1086 52.93 -0.30 -26.02
N HIS A 1087 52.24 -0.54 -27.13
CA HIS A 1087 52.38 0.17 -28.39
C HIS A 1087 51.37 1.32 -28.51
N ARG A 1088 51.74 2.34 -29.29
CA ARG A 1088 50.84 3.45 -29.61
C ARG A 1088 49.58 2.93 -30.30
N GLY A 1089 48.42 3.31 -29.76
CA GLY A 1089 47.11 2.88 -30.24
C GLY A 1089 46.52 1.65 -29.52
N ASP A 1090 47.29 0.99 -28.64
CA ASP A 1090 46.77 -0.12 -27.82
C ASP A 1090 45.63 0.38 -26.91
N ARG A 1091 44.54 -0.40 -26.83
CA ARG A 1091 43.35 -0.11 -26.04
C ARG A 1091 43.17 -1.10 -24.91
N PHE A 1092 43.27 -0.59 -23.68
CA PHE A 1092 43.12 -1.38 -22.47
C PHE A 1092 41.77 -1.12 -21.79
N GLY A 1093 41.03 -2.21 -21.56
CA GLY A 1093 39.78 -2.19 -20.81
C GLY A 1093 40.04 -2.35 -19.31
N LEU A 1094 39.72 -1.33 -18.52
CA LEU A 1094 39.79 -1.40 -17.06
C LEU A 1094 38.42 -1.78 -16.50
N CYS A 1095 38.35 -2.68 -15.52
CA CYS A 1095 37.09 -2.96 -14.82
C CYS A 1095 37.32 -3.41 -13.38
N ALA A 1096 36.41 -3.01 -12.48
CA ALA A 1096 36.51 -3.34 -11.07
C ALA A 1096 35.14 -3.55 -10.40
N PHE A 1097 35.15 -4.33 -9.34
CA PHE A 1097 34.04 -4.55 -8.42
C PHE A 1097 34.58 -4.46 -6.99
N GLY A 1098 34.01 -3.57 -6.16
CA GLY A 1098 34.44 -3.31 -4.79
C GLY A 1098 33.35 -3.58 -3.74
N GLY A 1099 33.77 -3.56 -2.47
CA GLY A 1099 32.88 -3.54 -1.30
C GLY A 1099 31.85 -2.41 -1.35
N GLY A 1100 30.72 -2.61 -0.67
CA GLY A 1100 29.54 -1.74 -0.80
C GLY A 1100 28.85 -1.83 -2.18
N PHE A 1101 29.15 -2.88 -2.97
CA PHE A 1101 28.58 -3.12 -4.29
C PHE A 1101 28.81 -1.97 -5.29
N THR A 1102 29.97 -1.35 -5.19
CA THR A 1102 30.47 -0.34 -6.14
C THR A 1102 31.22 -1.02 -7.29
N PHE A 1103 31.08 -0.50 -8.51
CA PHE A 1103 31.74 -1.07 -9.67
C PHE A 1103 31.87 -0.04 -10.80
N GLY A 1104 32.72 -0.35 -11.76
CA GLY A 1104 32.87 0.49 -12.94
C GLY A 1104 33.82 -0.11 -13.97
N ALA A 1105 33.91 0.58 -15.11
CA ALA A 1105 34.87 0.29 -16.14
C ALA A 1105 35.35 1.56 -16.85
N SER A 1106 36.52 1.49 -17.47
CA SER A 1106 37.05 2.56 -18.30
C SER A 1106 37.86 1.99 -19.47
N ILE A 1107 38.15 2.83 -20.45
CA ILE A 1107 39.05 2.50 -21.56
C ILE A 1107 40.24 3.46 -21.50
N VAL A 1108 41.43 2.91 -21.67
CA VAL A 1108 42.68 3.68 -21.80
C VAL A 1108 43.29 3.37 -23.16
N GLU A 1109 43.64 4.40 -23.93
CA GLU A 1109 44.26 4.28 -25.26
C GLU A 1109 45.67 4.85 -25.23
N VAL A 1110 46.69 4.07 -25.57
CA VAL A 1110 48.11 4.46 -25.42
C VAL A 1110 48.50 5.49 -26.49
N ASN A 1111 49.13 6.59 -26.07
CA ASN A 1111 49.43 7.77 -26.91
C ASN A 1111 50.70 7.63 -27.76
#